data_AF-A0A2U3I0G2-F1
#
_entry.id   AF-A0A2U3I0G2-F1
#
_cell.length_a   1.000
_cell.length_b   1.000
_cell.length_c   1.000
_cell.angle_alpha   90.00
_cell.angle_beta   90.00
_cell.angle_gamma   90.00
#
_symmetry.space_group_name_H-M   'P 1'
#
loop_
_entity.id
_entity.type
_entity.pdbx_description
1 polymer ?
#
loop_
_entity_poly.entity_id
_entity_poly.type
_entity_poly.pdbx_seq_one_letter_code
_entity_poly.pdbx_strand_id
1 'polypeptide(L)'
;MANLDVSGRILFLCADPAKVERQLAGEDLTLDEAGALRDDVSTDEITPISVLTRFDERLGQCPYAGFHADGRNPVGIGGVRAGGFQVTVAGTRYGKGSSREHSPLAEYHAGIRLVIARSFERIYRQNADNLGLFTSTDFGLIERIRRGEAIDIDELVADRDPLAAAILKSGGLLRYGKLHMQRVSSGETSNDDMPRTLVEKILSRHALTTDVTSASLEPGNGVFVRADWRFIHEYYTGMAAHLLHATFGRPLMLREPHSMLAFEDHLSYSHRSELHVRNGLLANVRELSNAHRAFAHDYDVRNHGYLNEANSELVEGSEGISHAMMAERYALPGQVVVGTDSHTPHSGALGCVAFGVGTTDMANAFVTGAVRMTVPQSLRIELLGPIAPGVTAKDIVLHLLADSRIRAGAGVGKVFEFAGTAIASLSIDERTTLTNMTAELGGFTGIVAPDDETVRFLKERRGIDFAIEPWMKSDEGARYADIIAIDCARLSPMLAAPGDPGNGIELAALDERPRVDIAYGGSCTAGKREDFDHYHDVLSWAAQRGLRVPGDVKLYLQFGTQDVRDYCIAQGYVDAFERVGAILLQPSCGACANCGPGSSTQAEQVTISAINRNFPGRSGPGKVWLASPPTVAASALLGRIASFAELQRRFSK
;
A
#
# COMPACT_ATOMS: atom_id res chain seq x y z
N MET A 1 0.73 0.00 -34.31
CA MET A 1 2.03 -0.26 -34.97
C MET A 1 2.23 -1.75 -34.93
N ALA A 2 2.79 -2.37 -35.97
CA ALA A 2 3.05 -3.82 -35.96
C ALA A 2 4.33 -4.15 -35.16
N ASN A 3 5.35 -3.30 -35.24
CA ASN A 3 6.65 -3.51 -34.61
C ASN A 3 6.95 -2.44 -33.55
N LEU A 4 7.75 -2.82 -32.55
CA LEU A 4 8.35 -1.92 -31.57
C LEU A 4 9.63 -1.29 -32.14
N ASP A 5 9.75 0.04 -32.09
CA ASP A 5 10.99 0.75 -32.44
C ASP A 5 11.94 0.77 -31.23
N VAL A 6 13.02 0.01 -31.32
CA VAL A 6 14.12 -0.10 -30.34
C VAL A 6 15.48 0.08 -31.02
N SER A 7 15.63 1.19 -31.75
CA SER A 7 16.87 1.56 -32.47
C SER A 7 17.97 2.18 -31.59
N GLY A 8 17.67 2.46 -30.33
CA GLY A 8 18.61 3.02 -29.35
C GLY A 8 19.52 1.98 -28.69
N ARG A 9 20.31 2.44 -27.72
CA ARG A 9 21.33 1.62 -27.04
C ARG A 9 20.71 0.68 -26.00
N ILE A 10 21.44 -0.38 -25.65
CA ILE A 10 21.08 -1.34 -24.60
C ILE A 10 21.89 -1.05 -23.34
N LEU A 11 21.21 -0.86 -22.22
CA LEU A 11 21.81 -0.73 -20.90
C LEU A 11 21.73 -2.04 -20.13
N PHE A 12 22.87 -2.70 -19.92
CA PHE A 12 22.98 -3.82 -19.00
C PHE A 12 23.21 -3.31 -17.58
N LEU A 13 22.31 -3.64 -16.66
CA LEU A 13 22.49 -3.42 -15.22
C LEU A 13 23.40 -4.53 -14.67
N CYS A 14 24.70 -4.34 -14.84
CA CYS A 14 25.73 -5.30 -14.45
C CYS A 14 25.98 -5.31 -12.93
N ALA A 15 26.34 -6.47 -12.39
CA ALA A 15 26.82 -6.62 -11.01
C ALA A 15 28.18 -5.94 -10.79
N ASP A 16 28.95 -5.75 -11.85
CA ASP A 16 30.16 -4.93 -11.85
C ASP A 16 29.80 -3.48 -12.24
N PRO A 17 29.87 -2.51 -11.30
CA PRO A 17 29.55 -1.11 -11.58
C PRO A 17 30.45 -0.48 -12.64
N ALA A 18 31.70 -0.93 -12.83
CA ALA A 18 32.60 -0.37 -13.84
C ALA A 18 32.08 -0.60 -15.27
N LYS A 19 31.36 -1.72 -15.49
CA LYS A 19 30.72 -2.00 -16.78
C LYS A 19 29.51 -1.12 -17.03
N VAL A 20 28.78 -0.75 -15.98
CA VAL A 20 27.67 0.22 -16.09
C VAL A 20 28.23 1.61 -16.41
N GLU A 21 29.29 2.05 -15.72
CA GLU A 21 29.98 3.32 -15.98
C GLU A 21 30.48 3.42 -17.43
N ARG A 22 31.11 2.36 -17.95
CA ARG A 22 31.55 2.28 -19.36
C ARG A 22 30.41 2.48 -20.35
N GLN A 23 29.27 1.85 -20.10
CA GLN A 23 28.09 2.02 -20.94
C GLN A 23 27.56 3.45 -20.94
N LEU A 24 27.45 4.04 -19.75
CA LEU A 24 27.03 5.44 -19.58
C LEU A 24 28.02 6.42 -20.25
N ALA A 25 29.30 6.06 -20.35
CA ALA A 25 30.33 6.82 -21.06
C ALA A 25 30.31 6.64 -22.60
N GLY A 26 29.40 5.83 -23.14
CA GLY A 26 29.19 5.67 -24.58
C GLY A 26 29.61 4.33 -25.17
N GLU A 27 30.10 3.38 -24.35
CA GLU A 27 30.48 2.05 -24.84
C GLU A 27 29.28 1.10 -24.93
N ASP A 28 29.14 0.36 -26.03
CA ASP A 28 28.12 -0.68 -26.15
C ASP A 28 28.73 -2.04 -25.81
N LEU A 29 28.09 -2.77 -24.90
CA LEU A 29 28.52 -4.10 -24.49
C LEU A 29 27.66 -5.18 -25.17
N THR A 30 28.27 -6.35 -25.40
CA THR A 30 27.56 -7.62 -25.63
C THR A 30 27.05 -8.19 -24.30
N LEU A 31 26.11 -9.16 -24.34
CA LEU A 31 25.66 -9.86 -23.13
C LEU A 31 26.82 -10.59 -22.42
N ASP A 32 27.74 -11.17 -23.17
CA ASP A 32 28.92 -11.85 -22.62
C ASP A 32 29.89 -10.86 -21.94
N GLU A 33 30.12 -9.69 -22.55
CA GLU A 33 30.94 -8.63 -21.95
C GLU A 33 30.28 -8.01 -20.71
N ALA A 34 28.96 -7.88 -20.69
CA ALA A 34 28.20 -7.45 -19.51
C ALA A 34 28.43 -8.41 -18.33
N GLY A 35 28.47 -9.71 -18.59
CA GLY A 35 28.72 -10.75 -17.59
C GLY A 35 27.57 -10.88 -16.59
N ALA A 36 27.87 -10.97 -15.30
CA ALA A 36 26.84 -11.11 -14.26
C ALA A 36 25.96 -9.86 -14.21
N LEU A 37 24.64 -10.04 -14.33
CA LEU A 37 23.63 -9.00 -14.20
C LEU A 37 23.18 -8.88 -12.75
N ARG A 38 22.71 -7.69 -12.36
CA ARG A 38 22.10 -7.48 -11.05
C ARG A 38 20.75 -8.17 -10.98
N ASP A 39 20.65 -9.14 -10.10
CA ASP A 39 19.38 -9.64 -9.58
C ASP A 39 18.76 -8.62 -8.60
N ASP A 40 17.47 -8.80 -8.29
CA ASP A 40 16.83 -8.10 -7.18
C ASP A 40 16.78 -6.57 -7.32
N VAL A 41 16.85 -6.03 -8.54
CA VAL A 41 16.73 -4.59 -8.79
C VAL A 41 15.37 -4.09 -8.31
N SER A 42 15.37 -3.34 -7.21
CA SER A 42 14.16 -2.89 -6.54
C SER A 42 13.62 -1.57 -7.08
N THR A 43 12.34 -1.27 -6.83
CA THR A 43 11.77 0.05 -7.16
C THR A 43 12.43 1.20 -6.39
N ASP A 44 13.05 0.94 -5.23
CA ASP A 44 13.90 1.90 -4.52
C ASP A 44 15.24 2.15 -5.24
N GLU A 45 15.82 1.13 -5.89
CA GLU A 45 16.99 1.30 -6.76
C GLU A 45 16.64 2.04 -8.05
N ILE A 46 15.47 1.77 -8.64
CA ILE A 46 15.00 2.46 -9.85
C ILE A 46 14.66 3.93 -9.54
N THR A 47 13.83 4.18 -8.52
CA THR A 47 13.44 5.54 -8.09
C THR A 47 13.38 5.62 -6.56
N PRO A 48 14.47 6.07 -5.90
CA PRO A 48 14.52 6.18 -4.43
C PRO A 48 13.53 7.24 -3.93
N ILE A 49 13.22 7.24 -2.62
CA ILE A 49 12.17 8.10 -2.01
C ILE A 49 12.31 9.58 -2.41
N SER A 50 13.53 10.11 -2.52
CA SER A 50 13.78 11.49 -2.93
C SER A 50 13.28 11.82 -4.35
N VAL A 51 13.07 10.82 -5.20
CA VAL A 51 12.54 10.96 -6.57
C VAL A 51 11.02 10.97 -6.59
N LEU A 52 10.35 10.42 -5.57
CA LEU A 52 8.87 10.36 -5.49
C LEU A 52 8.23 11.74 -5.34
N THR A 53 9.04 12.78 -5.13
CA THR A 53 8.56 14.17 -5.14
C THR A 53 8.48 14.76 -6.56
N ARG A 54 8.69 13.95 -7.61
CA ARG A 54 8.55 14.31 -9.02
C ARG A 54 7.45 13.46 -9.64
N PHE A 55 6.65 14.06 -10.50
CA PHE A 55 5.43 13.42 -11.02
C PHE A 55 5.22 13.59 -12.53
N ASP A 56 6.16 14.22 -13.23
CA ASP A 56 6.09 14.56 -14.65
C ASP A 56 7.33 14.05 -15.42
N GLU A 57 7.51 14.53 -16.65
CA GLU A 57 8.66 14.25 -17.53
C GLU A 57 10.04 14.37 -16.85
N ARG A 58 10.19 15.15 -15.77
CA ARG A 58 11.45 15.24 -14.99
C ARG A 58 11.84 13.90 -14.35
N LEU A 59 10.92 12.95 -14.21
CA LEU A 59 11.20 11.57 -13.81
C LEU A 59 12.14 10.87 -14.79
N GLY A 60 12.10 11.22 -16.09
CA GLY A 60 13.01 10.67 -17.10
C GLY A 60 14.49 11.01 -16.88
N GLN A 61 14.81 11.88 -15.92
CA GLN A 61 16.19 12.14 -15.50
C GLN A 61 16.66 11.18 -14.40
N CYS A 62 15.78 10.43 -13.75
CA CYS A 62 16.13 9.68 -12.55
C CYS A 62 15.90 8.15 -12.60
N PRO A 63 15.80 7.45 -13.76
CA PRO A 63 15.79 5.99 -13.71
C PRO A 63 17.12 5.48 -13.14
N TYR A 64 17.04 4.49 -12.26
CA TYR A 64 18.16 3.86 -11.57
C TYR A 64 18.98 4.80 -10.67
N ALA A 65 18.42 5.94 -10.25
CA ALA A 65 19.15 6.90 -9.42
C ALA A 65 19.55 6.35 -8.04
N GLY A 66 18.92 5.26 -7.59
CA GLY A 66 19.26 4.53 -6.36
C GLY A 66 20.00 3.21 -6.61
N PHE A 67 20.38 2.89 -7.85
CA PHE A 67 20.98 1.61 -8.20
C PHE A 67 22.34 1.44 -7.54
N HIS A 68 22.57 0.29 -6.93
CA HIS A 68 23.87 -0.04 -6.34
C HIS A 68 24.39 -1.38 -6.84
N ALA A 69 25.67 -1.41 -7.16
CA ALA A 69 26.42 -2.59 -7.51
C ALA A 69 27.78 -2.50 -6.83
N ASP A 70 28.15 -3.54 -6.07
CA ASP A 70 29.41 -3.60 -5.31
C ASP A 70 29.68 -2.34 -4.45
N GLY A 71 28.65 -1.89 -3.71
CA GLY A 71 28.73 -0.72 -2.83
C GLY A 71 28.85 0.64 -3.53
N ARG A 72 28.82 0.69 -4.86
CA ARG A 72 28.86 1.92 -5.66
C ARG A 72 27.54 2.16 -6.38
N ASN A 73 27.20 3.42 -6.60
CA ASN A 73 26.12 3.83 -7.48
C ASN A 73 26.68 4.37 -8.80
N PRO A 74 26.71 3.56 -9.87
CA PRO A 74 27.27 3.97 -11.16
C PRO A 74 26.32 4.85 -11.99
N VAL A 75 25.02 4.94 -11.65
CA VAL A 75 24.04 5.63 -12.49
C VAL A 75 23.74 7.03 -11.96
N GLY A 76 24.33 8.04 -12.63
CA GLY A 76 24.06 9.44 -12.34
C GLY A 76 22.70 9.94 -12.87
N ILE A 77 22.17 10.99 -12.27
CA ILE A 77 20.99 11.71 -12.76
C ILE A 77 21.22 12.16 -14.20
N GLY A 78 20.28 11.82 -15.09
CA GLY A 78 20.28 12.13 -16.51
C GLY A 78 21.10 11.16 -17.37
N GLY A 79 21.91 10.29 -16.76
CA GLY A 79 22.85 9.42 -17.47
C GLY A 79 22.17 8.47 -18.45
N VAL A 80 21.06 7.85 -18.04
CA VAL A 80 20.32 6.92 -18.92
C VAL A 80 19.74 7.63 -20.14
N ARG A 81 19.08 8.77 -19.94
CA ARG A 81 18.51 9.55 -21.05
C ARG A 81 19.58 10.11 -21.98
N ALA A 82 20.66 10.65 -21.42
CA ALA A 82 21.78 11.18 -22.19
C ALA A 82 22.52 10.09 -22.97
N GLY A 83 22.56 8.87 -22.42
CA GLY A 83 23.15 7.71 -23.06
C GLY A 83 22.34 7.17 -24.24
N GLY A 84 21.11 7.66 -24.49
CA GLY A 84 20.29 7.23 -25.62
C GLY A 84 19.82 5.79 -25.53
N PHE A 85 19.69 5.26 -24.31
CA PHE A 85 19.23 3.88 -24.10
C PHE A 85 17.73 3.76 -24.38
N GLN A 86 17.36 2.69 -25.06
CA GLN A 86 15.97 2.31 -25.30
C GLN A 86 15.62 0.92 -24.74
N VAL A 87 16.64 0.14 -24.35
CA VAL A 87 16.45 -1.18 -23.74
C VAL A 87 17.24 -1.26 -22.45
N THR A 88 16.63 -1.76 -21.38
CA THR A 88 17.33 -2.15 -20.14
C THR A 88 17.37 -3.66 -20.02
N VAL A 89 18.51 -4.23 -19.59
CA VAL A 89 18.70 -5.66 -19.35
C VAL A 89 19.14 -5.91 -17.90
N ALA A 90 18.46 -6.80 -17.18
CA ALA A 90 18.72 -7.11 -15.78
C ALA A 90 18.57 -8.61 -15.43
N GLY A 91 18.90 -8.98 -14.20
CA GLY A 91 18.82 -10.35 -13.70
C GLY A 91 17.39 -10.80 -13.34
N THR A 92 17.28 -11.61 -12.30
CA THR A 92 16.01 -12.09 -11.74
C THR A 92 15.36 -11.06 -10.82
N ARG A 93 14.04 -11.17 -10.61
CA ARG A 93 13.25 -10.40 -9.63
C ARG A 93 13.30 -8.89 -9.85
N TYR A 94 13.15 -8.47 -11.09
CA TYR A 94 13.16 -7.06 -11.47
C TYR A 94 11.90 -6.32 -11.00
N GLY A 95 12.07 -5.13 -10.41
CA GLY A 95 10.99 -4.26 -9.96
C GLY A 95 10.41 -4.65 -8.59
N LYS A 96 11.21 -5.25 -7.70
CA LYS A 96 10.74 -5.66 -6.36
C LYS A 96 10.51 -4.49 -5.41
N GLY A 97 9.62 -4.70 -4.44
CA GLY A 97 9.36 -3.74 -3.37
C GLY A 97 8.07 -2.95 -3.57
N SER A 98 8.13 -1.64 -3.38
CA SER A 98 6.96 -0.75 -3.38
C SER A 98 6.25 -0.71 -4.73
N SER A 99 4.92 -0.60 -4.72
CA SER A 99 4.04 -0.49 -5.90
C SER A 99 4.15 0.82 -6.68
N ARG A 100 5.20 1.62 -6.46
CA ARG A 100 5.36 2.95 -7.05
C ARG A 100 5.48 2.89 -8.56
N GLU A 101 4.53 3.51 -9.26
CA GLU A 101 4.56 3.61 -10.73
C GLU A 101 5.61 4.61 -11.25
N HIS A 102 6.16 5.44 -10.35
CA HIS A 102 7.33 6.29 -10.61
C HIS A 102 8.48 5.54 -11.29
N SER A 103 8.72 4.27 -10.93
CA SER A 103 9.83 3.47 -11.47
C SER A 103 9.67 3.21 -12.98
N PRO A 104 8.63 2.50 -13.47
CA PRO A 104 8.45 2.32 -14.91
C PRO A 104 8.17 3.62 -15.66
N LEU A 105 7.58 4.63 -15.01
CA LEU A 105 7.39 5.95 -15.62
C LEU A 105 8.72 6.70 -15.85
N ALA A 106 9.66 6.61 -14.90
CA ALA A 106 11.00 7.19 -15.05
C ALA A 106 11.76 6.52 -16.19
N GLU A 107 11.68 5.19 -16.33
CA GLU A 107 12.28 4.45 -17.44
C GLU A 107 11.66 4.87 -18.77
N TYR A 108 10.32 4.94 -18.84
CA TYR A 108 9.58 5.35 -20.03
C TYR A 108 9.96 6.77 -20.50
N HIS A 109 9.96 7.76 -19.59
CA HIS A 109 10.34 9.14 -19.93
C HIS A 109 11.84 9.33 -20.16
N ALA A 110 12.69 8.41 -19.70
CA ALA A 110 14.11 8.41 -20.03
C ALA A 110 14.39 7.94 -21.46
N GLY A 111 13.41 7.30 -22.11
CA GLY A 111 13.52 6.78 -23.47
C GLY A 111 13.48 5.25 -23.56
N ILE A 112 13.43 4.54 -22.44
CA ILE A 112 13.30 3.08 -22.44
C ILE A 112 11.95 2.67 -23.03
N ARG A 113 11.97 1.67 -23.91
CA ARG A 113 10.81 1.10 -24.59
C ARG A 113 10.63 -0.39 -24.29
N LEU A 114 11.72 -1.07 -23.94
CA LEU A 114 11.71 -2.48 -23.57
C LEU A 114 12.62 -2.72 -22.34
N VAL A 115 12.12 -3.46 -21.36
CA VAL A 115 12.94 -4.02 -20.28
C VAL A 115 13.02 -5.54 -20.44
N ILE A 116 14.23 -6.09 -20.46
CA ILE A 116 14.49 -7.52 -20.54
C ILE A 116 15.06 -7.98 -19.20
N ALA A 117 14.40 -8.90 -18.52
CA ALA A 117 14.87 -9.45 -17.24
C ALA A 117 14.54 -10.93 -17.13
N ARG A 118 15.27 -11.68 -16.31
CA ARG A 118 15.01 -13.13 -16.16
C ARG A 118 13.66 -13.41 -15.50
N SER A 119 13.21 -12.50 -14.65
CA SER A 119 11.86 -12.50 -14.08
C SER A 119 11.47 -11.10 -13.59
N PHE A 120 10.17 -10.83 -13.55
CA PHE A 120 9.60 -9.56 -13.10
C PHE A 120 8.69 -9.76 -11.89
N GLU A 121 8.67 -8.77 -11.03
CA GLU A 121 7.70 -8.67 -9.95
C GLU A 121 6.36 -8.16 -10.51
N ARG A 122 5.27 -8.82 -10.10
CA ARG A 122 3.94 -8.70 -10.75
C ARG A 122 3.46 -7.25 -10.86
N ILE A 123 3.58 -6.48 -9.78
CA ILE A 123 3.07 -5.09 -9.72
C ILE A 123 3.87 -4.17 -10.64
N TYR A 124 5.20 -4.29 -10.66
CA TYR A 124 6.03 -3.52 -11.59
C TYR A 124 5.63 -3.83 -13.04
N ARG A 125 5.48 -5.13 -13.38
CA ARG A 125 5.11 -5.56 -14.73
C ARG A 125 3.74 -5.00 -15.16
N GLN A 126 2.76 -5.03 -14.26
CA GLN A 126 1.44 -4.45 -14.54
C GLN A 126 1.48 -2.93 -14.73
N ASN A 127 2.24 -2.20 -13.90
CA ASN A 127 2.44 -0.76 -14.07
C ASN A 127 3.16 -0.44 -15.40
N ALA A 128 4.16 -1.24 -15.79
CA ALA A 128 4.81 -1.12 -17.09
C ALA A 128 3.80 -1.32 -18.23
N ASP A 129 2.97 -2.37 -18.16
CA ASP A 129 1.91 -2.62 -19.14
C ASP A 129 0.92 -1.45 -19.23
N ASN A 130 0.52 -0.87 -18.08
CA ASN A 130 -0.38 0.28 -18.02
C ASN A 130 0.20 1.53 -18.70
N LEU A 131 1.51 1.73 -18.61
CA LEU A 131 2.21 2.84 -19.27
C LEU A 131 2.50 2.58 -20.75
N GLY A 132 2.39 1.31 -21.21
CA GLY A 132 2.85 0.91 -22.53
C GLY A 132 4.36 0.66 -22.62
N LEU A 133 5.03 0.44 -21.48
CA LEU A 133 6.42 0.01 -21.42
C LEU A 133 6.48 -1.52 -21.54
N PHE A 134 7.11 -2.02 -22.61
CA PHE A 134 7.18 -3.46 -22.84
C PHE A 134 8.18 -4.12 -21.90
N THR A 135 7.86 -5.35 -21.49
CA THR A 135 8.73 -6.20 -20.68
C THR A 135 8.88 -7.56 -21.37
N SER A 136 10.04 -8.21 -21.29
CA SER A 136 10.24 -9.55 -21.84
C SER A 136 11.22 -10.37 -20.99
N THR A 137 10.97 -11.68 -20.91
CA THR A 137 11.91 -12.63 -20.34
C THR A 137 12.78 -13.34 -21.40
N ASP A 138 12.57 -13.02 -22.68
CA ASP A 138 13.36 -13.57 -23.77
C ASP A 138 14.66 -12.79 -24.00
N PHE A 139 15.77 -13.38 -23.58
CA PHE A 139 17.12 -12.82 -23.80
C PHE A 139 17.57 -12.94 -25.25
N GLY A 140 16.93 -13.79 -26.07
CA GLY A 140 17.17 -13.89 -27.51
C GLY A 140 16.91 -12.57 -28.26
N LEU A 141 16.05 -11.71 -27.70
CA LEU A 141 15.78 -10.37 -28.23
C LEU A 141 17.02 -9.47 -28.24
N ILE A 142 17.98 -9.66 -27.32
CA ILE A 142 19.14 -8.77 -27.18
C ILE A 142 19.95 -8.74 -28.48
N GLU A 143 20.33 -9.91 -29.00
CA GLU A 143 21.12 -10.01 -30.23
C GLU A 143 20.32 -9.62 -31.48
N ARG A 144 19.00 -9.86 -31.48
CA ARG A 144 18.11 -9.43 -32.58
C ARG A 144 18.04 -7.90 -32.66
N ILE A 145 17.85 -7.23 -31.52
CA ILE A 145 17.83 -5.78 -31.41
C ILE A 145 19.19 -5.18 -31.81
N ARG A 146 20.31 -5.77 -31.37
CA ARG A 146 21.66 -5.31 -31.77
C ARG A 146 21.90 -5.41 -33.29
N ARG A 147 21.24 -6.34 -33.99
CA ARG A 147 21.28 -6.45 -35.46
C ARG A 147 20.32 -5.49 -36.17
N GLY A 148 19.57 -4.67 -35.44
CA GLY A 148 18.57 -3.76 -35.99
C GLY A 148 17.31 -4.48 -36.48
N GLU A 149 17.04 -5.68 -35.97
CA GLU A 149 15.83 -6.44 -36.32
C GLU A 149 14.59 -5.75 -35.72
N ALA A 150 13.55 -5.59 -36.54
CA ALA A 150 12.25 -5.13 -36.05
C ALA A 150 11.60 -6.22 -35.19
N ILE A 151 11.19 -5.85 -33.98
CA ILE A 151 10.55 -6.78 -33.03
C ILE A 151 9.04 -6.62 -33.12
N ASP A 152 8.34 -7.71 -33.43
CA ASP A 152 6.87 -7.73 -33.53
C ASP A 152 6.24 -7.55 -32.14
N ILE A 153 5.25 -6.67 -32.03
CA ILE A 153 4.52 -6.47 -30.78
C ILE A 153 3.73 -7.73 -30.40
N ASP A 154 3.20 -8.48 -31.37
CA ASP A 154 2.47 -9.72 -31.11
C ASP A 154 3.37 -10.78 -30.46
N GLU A 155 4.65 -10.81 -30.81
CA GLU A 155 5.65 -11.66 -30.17
C GLU A 155 5.88 -11.23 -28.71
N LEU A 156 6.01 -9.92 -28.44
CA LEU A 156 6.28 -9.37 -27.12
C LEU A 156 5.13 -9.56 -26.11
N VAL A 157 3.90 -9.71 -26.60
CA VAL A 157 2.70 -9.86 -25.75
C VAL A 157 2.13 -11.27 -25.77
N ALA A 158 2.79 -12.22 -26.41
CA ALA A 158 2.31 -13.60 -26.53
C ALA A 158 2.14 -14.30 -25.17
N ASP A 159 2.92 -13.91 -24.16
CA ASP A 159 2.86 -14.46 -22.80
C ASP A 159 1.87 -13.72 -21.87
N ARG A 160 1.11 -12.77 -22.42
CA ARG A 160 0.18 -11.92 -21.66
C ARG A 160 -1.23 -12.46 -21.67
N ASP A 161 -1.96 -12.15 -20.61
CA ASP A 161 -3.41 -12.29 -20.65
C ASP A 161 -4.01 -11.39 -21.75
N PRO A 162 -5.18 -11.74 -22.31
CA PRO A 162 -5.76 -10.99 -23.42
C PRO A 162 -5.97 -9.50 -23.15
N LEU A 163 -6.31 -9.12 -21.90
CA LEU A 163 -6.50 -7.72 -21.53
C LEU A 163 -5.17 -6.98 -21.48
N ALA A 164 -4.15 -7.55 -20.83
CA ALA A 164 -2.80 -6.99 -20.83
C ALA A 164 -2.26 -6.78 -22.25
N ALA A 165 -2.42 -7.79 -23.12
CA ALA A 165 -2.00 -7.70 -24.52
C ALA A 165 -2.73 -6.56 -25.26
N ALA A 166 -4.05 -6.44 -25.09
CA ALA A 166 -4.83 -5.38 -25.72
C ALA A 166 -4.43 -3.97 -25.23
N ILE A 167 -4.15 -3.83 -23.95
CA ILE A 167 -3.65 -2.57 -23.35
C ILE A 167 -2.29 -2.19 -23.95
N LEU A 168 -1.33 -3.13 -23.97
CA LEU A 168 0.00 -2.90 -24.55
C LEU A 168 -0.08 -2.54 -26.04
N LYS A 169 -0.88 -3.26 -26.83
CA LYS A 169 -1.11 -2.98 -28.26
C LYS A 169 -1.74 -1.61 -28.50
N SER A 170 -2.52 -1.11 -27.53
CA SER A 170 -3.09 0.23 -27.56
C SER A 170 -2.08 1.31 -27.18
N GLY A 171 -0.90 0.95 -26.69
CA GLY A 171 0.13 1.88 -26.21
C GLY A 171 -0.06 2.31 -24.76
N GLY A 172 -0.68 1.47 -23.93
CA GLY A 172 -0.95 1.72 -22.52
C GLY A 172 -2.44 1.92 -22.20
N LEU A 173 -2.75 1.88 -20.90
CA LEU A 173 -4.11 1.80 -20.37
C LEU A 173 -4.94 3.06 -20.65
N LEU A 174 -4.37 4.27 -20.54
CA LEU A 174 -5.14 5.49 -20.82
C LEU A 174 -5.51 5.59 -22.31
N ARG A 175 -4.61 5.16 -23.19
CA ARG A 175 -4.89 5.13 -24.63
C ARG A 175 -5.88 4.03 -24.99
N TYR A 176 -5.78 2.86 -24.34
CA TYR A 176 -6.80 1.83 -24.40
C TYR A 176 -8.17 2.37 -23.96
N GLY A 177 -8.26 3.02 -22.81
CA GLY A 177 -9.49 3.61 -22.29
C GLY A 177 -10.11 4.63 -23.25
N LYS A 178 -9.27 5.50 -23.83
CA LYS A 178 -9.70 6.48 -24.84
C LYS A 178 -10.31 5.84 -26.09
N LEU A 179 -9.81 4.68 -26.50
CA LEU A 179 -10.24 3.98 -27.73
C LEU A 179 -11.42 3.02 -27.48
N HIS A 180 -11.42 2.31 -26.36
CA HIS A 180 -12.27 1.13 -26.13
C HIS A 180 -13.22 1.26 -24.93
N MET A 181 -13.13 2.33 -24.13
CA MET A 181 -13.93 2.50 -22.90
C MET A 181 -14.78 3.77 -22.92
N GLN A 182 -15.08 4.31 -24.11
CA GLN A 182 -16.04 5.42 -24.26
C GLN A 182 -17.48 4.97 -23.98
N ARG A 183 -17.77 3.68 -24.17
CA ARG A 183 -19.03 3.02 -23.80
C ARG A 183 -18.68 1.77 -23.01
N VAL A 184 -18.91 1.81 -21.71
CA VAL A 184 -18.67 0.67 -20.84
C VAL A 184 -20.03 0.12 -20.43
N SER A 185 -20.21 -1.19 -20.61
CA SER A 185 -21.43 -1.89 -20.24
C SER A 185 -21.16 -2.78 -19.04
N SER A 186 -22.15 -2.91 -18.16
CA SER A 186 -22.10 -3.93 -17.11
C SER A 186 -22.05 -5.31 -17.76
N GLY A 187 -21.22 -6.18 -17.20
CA GLY A 187 -21.25 -7.61 -17.53
C GLY A 187 -22.59 -8.22 -17.13
N GLU A 188 -23.00 -9.27 -17.85
CA GLU A 188 -24.14 -10.08 -17.43
C GLU A 188 -23.78 -10.82 -16.13
N THR A 189 -24.62 -10.70 -15.12
CA THR A 189 -24.48 -11.49 -13.90
C THR A 189 -24.80 -12.95 -14.25
N SER A 190 -23.84 -13.85 -14.03
CA SER A 190 -24.09 -15.28 -14.27
C SER A 190 -25.20 -15.80 -13.33
N ASN A 191 -26.27 -16.32 -13.92
CA ASN A 191 -27.40 -16.95 -13.23
C ASN A 191 -27.22 -18.46 -13.02
N ASP A 192 -25.98 -18.96 -12.98
CA ASP A 192 -25.73 -20.35 -12.58
C ASP A 192 -25.93 -20.57 -11.07
N ASP A 193 -26.29 -21.81 -10.71
CA ASP A 193 -26.49 -22.28 -9.32
C ASP A 193 -25.15 -22.58 -8.59
N MET A 194 -24.01 -22.11 -9.10
CA MET A 194 -22.72 -22.40 -8.45
C MET A 194 -22.58 -21.58 -7.16
N PRO A 195 -22.20 -22.23 -6.03
CA PRO A 195 -21.87 -21.52 -4.80
C PRO A 195 -20.69 -20.57 -4.98
N ARG A 196 -20.85 -19.32 -4.54
CA ARG A 196 -19.85 -18.25 -4.68
C ARG A 196 -19.46 -17.65 -3.34
N THR A 197 -18.19 -17.27 -3.23
CA THR A 197 -17.69 -16.42 -2.15
C THR A 197 -18.30 -15.02 -2.23
N LEU A 198 -18.26 -14.26 -1.13
CA LEU A 198 -18.74 -12.89 -1.09
C LEU A 198 -18.03 -12.02 -2.13
N VAL A 199 -16.71 -12.18 -2.29
CA VAL A 199 -15.96 -11.43 -3.31
C VAL A 199 -16.42 -11.76 -4.72
N GLU A 200 -16.59 -13.02 -5.08
CA GLU A 200 -17.10 -13.39 -6.41
C GLU A 200 -18.48 -12.77 -6.68
N LYS A 201 -19.35 -12.72 -5.67
CA LYS A 201 -20.67 -12.06 -5.77
C LYS A 201 -20.59 -10.55 -5.94
N ILE A 202 -19.66 -9.89 -5.24
CA ILE A 202 -19.44 -8.46 -5.41
C ILE A 202 -18.86 -8.19 -6.80
N LEU A 203 -17.81 -8.92 -7.19
CA LEU A 203 -17.17 -8.75 -8.49
C LEU A 203 -18.13 -9.01 -9.64
N SER A 204 -19.03 -10.00 -9.56
CA SER A 204 -20.02 -10.25 -10.62
C SER A 204 -20.99 -9.09 -10.82
N ARG A 205 -21.33 -8.35 -9.76
CA ARG A 205 -22.17 -7.14 -9.82
C ARG A 205 -21.45 -5.91 -10.38
N HIS A 206 -20.11 -5.94 -10.40
CA HIS A 206 -19.27 -4.81 -10.81
C HIS A 206 -18.49 -5.09 -12.09
N ALA A 207 -18.48 -6.32 -12.61
CA ALA A 207 -17.75 -6.69 -13.80
C ALA A 207 -18.20 -5.87 -15.01
N LEU A 208 -17.24 -5.45 -15.83
CA LEU A 208 -17.46 -4.62 -17.00
C LEU A 208 -16.96 -5.36 -18.24
N THR A 209 -17.70 -5.22 -19.35
CA THR A 209 -17.28 -5.69 -20.66
C THR A 209 -16.73 -4.53 -21.49
N THR A 210 -15.78 -4.84 -22.37
CA THR A 210 -15.31 -3.90 -23.39
C THR A 210 -15.42 -4.54 -24.77
N ASP A 211 -15.23 -3.76 -25.83
CA ASP A 211 -15.29 -4.26 -27.22
C ASP A 211 -14.24 -5.35 -27.52
N VAL A 212 -13.19 -5.47 -26.69
CA VAL A 212 -12.06 -6.38 -26.93
C VAL A 212 -11.80 -7.38 -25.81
N THR A 213 -12.51 -7.29 -24.67
CA THR A 213 -12.35 -8.23 -23.55
C THR A 213 -13.68 -8.61 -22.90
N SER A 214 -13.81 -9.88 -22.51
CA SER A 214 -14.98 -10.39 -21.78
C SER A 214 -14.96 -10.01 -20.30
N ALA A 215 -16.11 -10.17 -19.63
CA ALA A 215 -16.25 -10.01 -18.18
C ALA A 215 -16.03 -11.34 -17.43
N SER A 216 -15.17 -12.23 -17.95
CA SER A 216 -14.90 -13.52 -17.30
C SER A 216 -14.27 -13.31 -15.94
N LEU A 217 -14.88 -13.91 -14.91
CA LEU A 217 -14.38 -13.92 -13.53
C LEU A 217 -13.69 -15.24 -13.17
N GLU A 218 -13.08 -15.91 -14.15
CA GLU A 218 -12.21 -17.05 -13.85
C GLU A 218 -10.88 -16.55 -13.25
N PRO A 219 -10.38 -17.16 -12.15
CA PRO A 219 -9.13 -16.76 -11.53
C PRO A 219 -7.95 -16.72 -12.51
N GLY A 220 -7.15 -15.66 -12.44
CA GLY A 220 -6.02 -15.42 -13.34
C GLY A 220 -6.35 -14.58 -14.57
N ASN A 221 -7.61 -14.43 -14.95
CA ASN A 221 -7.99 -13.56 -16.06
C ASN A 221 -7.88 -12.07 -15.68
N GLY A 222 -7.48 -11.23 -16.63
CA GLY A 222 -7.58 -9.79 -16.52
C GLY A 222 -9.02 -9.33 -16.77
N VAL A 223 -9.56 -8.47 -15.90
CA VAL A 223 -10.91 -7.94 -16.00
C VAL A 223 -10.98 -6.48 -15.60
N PHE A 224 -12.00 -5.77 -16.07
CA PHE A 224 -12.39 -4.46 -15.55
C PHE A 224 -13.58 -4.59 -14.61
N VAL A 225 -13.54 -3.85 -13.51
CA VAL A 225 -14.68 -3.68 -12.61
C VAL A 225 -15.00 -2.20 -12.43
N ARG A 226 -16.27 -1.89 -12.19
CA ARG A 226 -16.69 -0.54 -11.80
C ARG A 226 -16.25 -0.29 -10.36
N ALA A 227 -15.54 0.81 -10.14
CA ALA A 227 -15.25 1.27 -8.78
C ALA A 227 -16.36 2.21 -8.30
N ASP A 228 -16.96 1.91 -7.15
CA ASP A 228 -17.95 2.81 -6.54
C ASP A 228 -17.24 4.01 -5.90
N TRP A 229 -16.10 3.79 -5.24
CA TRP A 229 -15.25 4.84 -4.69
C TRP A 229 -13.83 4.78 -5.25
N ARG A 230 -13.29 5.96 -5.58
CA ARG A 230 -11.94 6.13 -6.12
C ARG A 230 -11.22 7.20 -5.32
N PHE A 231 -10.16 6.84 -4.61
CA PHE A 231 -9.38 7.83 -3.87
C PHE A 231 -7.91 7.87 -4.24
N ILE A 232 -7.34 9.08 -4.19
CA ILE A 232 -5.94 9.34 -4.51
C ILE A 232 -5.35 10.25 -3.43
N HIS A 233 -4.05 10.12 -3.21
CA HIS A 233 -3.34 10.97 -2.25
C HIS A 233 -2.18 11.73 -2.91
N GLU A 234 -1.62 12.71 -2.19
CA GLU A 234 -0.79 13.80 -2.71
C GLU A 234 0.50 13.38 -3.43
N TYR A 235 1.00 12.18 -3.17
CA TYR A 235 2.13 11.61 -3.93
C TYR A 235 1.78 11.34 -5.41
N TYR A 236 0.52 11.02 -5.70
CA TYR A 236 0.13 10.48 -7.00
C TYR A 236 -0.80 11.40 -7.79
N THR A 237 -1.51 12.32 -7.13
CA THR A 237 -2.47 13.21 -7.81
C THR A 237 -1.84 14.04 -8.93
N GLY A 238 -0.65 14.61 -8.69
CA GLY A 238 0.07 15.37 -9.72
C GLY A 238 0.44 14.51 -10.94
N MET A 239 0.84 13.25 -10.71
CA MET A 239 1.19 12.32 -11.77
C MET A 239 -0.05 11.88 -12.57
N ALA A 240 -1.14 11.53 -11.88
CA ALA A 240 -2.41 11.19 -12.52
C ALA A 240 -2.90 12.36 -13.40
N ALA A 241 -2.88 13.58 -12.86
CA ALA A 241 -3.25 14.78 -13.61
C ALA A 241 -2.38 14.99 -14.85
N HIS A 242 -1.05 14.83 -14.71
CA HIS A 242 -0.10 14.95 -15.82
C HIS A 242 -0.39 13.94 -16.93
N LEU A 243 -0.52 12.65 -16.59
CA LEU A 243 -0.82 11.56 -17.54
C LEU A 243 -2.17 11.76 -18.24
N LEU A 244 -3.19 12.21 -17.50
CA LEU A 244 -4.51 12.51 -18.04
C LEU A 244 -4.48 13.69 -19.01
N HIS A 245 -3.85 14.80 -18.64
CA HIS A 245 -3.75 15.98 -19.53
C HIS A 245 -2.94 15.68 -20.78
N ALA A 246 -1.88 14.88 -20.67
CA ALA A 246 -1.11 14.43 -21.82
C ALA A 246 -1.94 13.57 -22.80
N THR A 247 -2.85 12.75 -22.29
CA THR A 247 -3.64 11.81 -23.11
C THR A 247 -4.95 12.39 -23.65
N PHE A 248 -5.67 13.14 -22.82
CA PHE A 248 -7.02 13.63 -23.08
C PHE A 248 -7.09 15.14 -23.29
N GLY A 249 -6.02 15.88 -23.00
CA GLY A 249 -6.01 17.33 -23.04
C GLY A 249 -6.69 17.96 -21.83
N ARG A 250 -7.00 19.26 -21.95
CA ARG A 250 -7.74 20.04 -20.96
C ARG A 250 -8.97 20.69 -21.62
N PRO A 251 -10.12 20.81 -20.92
CA PRO A 251 -10.43 20.21 -19.63
C PRO A 251 -10.66 18.69 -19.74
N LEU A 252 -10.46 17.97 -18.63
CA LEU A 252 -10.87 16.56 -18.52
C LEU A 252 -12.38 16.43 -18.32
N MET A 253 -12.96 15.34 -18.82
CA MET A 253 -14.30 14.90 -18.45
C MET A 253 -14.18 13.76 -17.44
N LEU A 254 -14.42 14.08 -16.16
CA LEU A 254 -14.41 13.09 -15.09
C LEU A 254 -15.73 12.31 -15.05
N ARG A 255 -15.65 11.00 -14.78
CA ARG A 255 -16.81 10.12 -14.64
C ARG A 255 -17.23 10.05 -13.19
N GLU A 256 -18.43 10.53 -12.86
CA GLU A 256 -18.99 10.46 -11.49
C GLU A 256 -18.06 11.09 -10.43
N PRO A 257 -17.66 12.38 -10.57
CA PRO A 257 -16.69 13.02 -9.67
C PRO A 257 -17.11 13.03 -8.19
N HIS A 258 -18.41 12.95 -7.90
CA HIS A 258 -18.94 12.85 -6.53
C HIS A 258 -18.48 11.59 -5.77
N SER A 259 -17.97 10.57 -6.48
CA SER A 259 -17.40 9.36 -5.86
C SER A 259 -15.86 9.32 -5.91
N MET A 260 -15.24 10.48 -6.18
CA MET A 260 -13.79 10.67 -6.13
C MET A 260 -13.39 11.45 -4.88
N LEU A 261 -12.30 11.02 -4.25
CA LEU A 261 -11.76 11.65 -3.06
C LEU A 261 -10.25 11.89 -3.21
N ALA A 262 -9.79 13.04 -2.77
CA ALA A 262 -8.39 13.41 -2.71
C ALA A 262 -7.99 13.54 -1.22
N PHE A 263 -6.80 13.05 -0.85
CA PHE A 263 -6.29 13.10 0.52
C PHE A 263 -4.87 13.70 0.57
N GLU A 264 -4.62 14.56 1.55
CA GLU A 264 -3.28 15.05 1.91
C GLU A 264 -2.86 14.53 3.30
N ASP A 265 -2.68 13.22 3.44
CA ASP A 265 -2.39 12.57 4.74
C ASP A 265 -0.94 12.12 4.92
N HIS A 266 -0.13 12.02 3.85
CA HIS A 266 1.23 11.49 3.94
C HIS A 266 2.28 12.54 4.29
N LEU A 267 2.12 13.78 3.82
CA LEU A 267 3.17 14.81 3.85
C LEU A 267 2.91 15.95 4.84
N SER A 268 1.81 15.89 5.59
CA SER A 268 1.40 16.93 6.57
C SER A 268 2.37 17.14 7.73
N TYR A 269 3.30 16.21 7.97
CA TYR A 269 4.40 16.31 8.95
C TYR A 269 5.80 16.36 8.32
N SER A 270 5.90 16.56 7.01
CA SER A 270 7.19 16.53 6.29
C SER A 270 8.22 17.54 6.85
N HIS A 271 7.79 18.69 7.36
CA HIS A 271 8.65 19.69 8.01
C HIS A 271 9.26 19.21 9.35
N ARG A 272 8.69 18.15 9.94
CA ARG A 272 9.19 17.47 11.15
C ARG A 272 9.78 16.09 10.84
N SER A 273 9.86 15.70 9.57
CA SER A 273 10.52 14.48 9.13
C SER A 273 12.00 14.74 8.87
N GLU A 274 12.86 14.03 9.60
CA GLU A 274 14.31 14.12 9.41
C GLU A 274 14.73 13.74 7.98
N LEU A 275 14.04 12.77 7.36
CA LEU A 275 14.25 12.36 5.98
C LEU A 275 14.02 13.53 5.01
N HIS A 276 12.92 14.27 5.15
CA HIS A 276 12.57 15.34 4.22
C HIS A 276 13.42 16.59 4.45
N VAL A 277 13.68 16.93 5.71
CA VAL A 277 14.47 18.11 6.07
C VAL A 277 15.94 17.93 5.67
N ARG A 278 16.58 16.81 6.02
CA ARG A 278 18.01 16.59 5.70
C ARG A 278 18.28 16.49 4.20
N ASN A 279 17.34 15.97 3.42
CA ASN A 279 17.48 15.84 1.98
C ASN A 279 16.96 17.06 1.19
N GLY A 280 16.54 18.14 1.86
CA GLY A 280 16.10 19.37 1.19
C GLY A 280 14.82 19.21 0.36
N LEU A 281 13.95 18.25 0.70
CA LEU A 281 12.80 17.85 -0.14
C LEU A 281 11.55 18.72 0.06
N LEU A 282 11.56 19.64 1.03
CA LEU A 282 10.37 20.43 1.39
C LEU A 282 9.82 21.27 0.23
N ALA A 283 10.70 21.78 -0.66
CA ALA A 283 10.25 22.52 -1.83
C ALA A 283 9.48 21.62 -2.81
N ASN A 284 9.96 20.40 -3.03
CA ASN A 284 9.29 19.43 -3.89
C ASN A 284 7.99 18.88 -3.25
N VAL A 285 7.96 18.72 -1.93
CA VAL A 285 6.73 18.39 -1.20
C VAL A 285 5.65 19.47 -1.41
N ARG A 286 6.01 20.75 -1.31
CA ARG A 286 5.08 21.85 -1.60
C ARG A 286 4.59 21.81 -3.06
N GLU A 287 5.47 21.45 -4.00
CA GLU A 287 5.10 21.29 -5.40
C GLU A 287 4.05 20.18 -5.60
N LEU A 288 4.23 19.03 -4.95
CA LEU A 288 3.24 17.94 -4.94
C LEU A 288 1.91 18.39 -4.36
N SER A 289 1.90 19.01 -3.17
CA SER A 289 0.68 19.53 -2.54
C SER A 289 -0.03 20.56 -3.41
N ASN A 290 0.71 21.45 -4.07
CA ASN A 290 0.14 22.43 -5.00
C ASN A 290 -0.51 21.75 -6.21
N ALA A 291 0.15 20.76 -6.80
CA ALA A 291 -0.41 20.00 -7.93
C ALA A 291 -1.67 19.21 -7.51
N HIS A 292 -1.66 18.62 -6.32
CA HIS A 292 -2.79 17.93 -5.72
C HIS A 292 -4.00 18.86 -5.53
N ARG A 293 -3.80 19.99 -4.85
CA ARG A 293 -4.85 20.99 -4.59
C ARG A 293 -5.38 21.61 -5.88
N ALA A 294 -4.50 21.88 -6.85
CA ALA A 294 -4.89 22.39 -8.15
C ALA A 294 -5.80 21.40 -8.89
N PHE A 295 -5.46 20.11 -8.92
CA PHE A 295 -6.34 19.10 -9.54
C PHE A 295 -7.68 18.99 -8.82
N ALA A 296 -7.68 18.96 -7.48
CA ALA A 296 -8.91 18.88 -6.70
C ALA A 296 -9.82 20.08 -6.96
N HIS A 297 -9.26 21.28 -7.01
CA HIS A 297 -9.96 22.53 -7.31
C HIS A 297 -10.48 22.57 -8.76
N ASP A 298 -9.61 22.33 -9.74
CA ASP A 298 -9.93 22.48 -11.17
C ASP A 298 -11.01 21.51 -11.66
N TYR A 299 -11.19 20.38 -10.96
CA TYR A 299 -12.12 19.33 -11.34
C TYR A 299 -13.20 19.01 -10.29
N ASP A 300 -13.35 19.87 -9.27
CA ASP A 300 -14.34 19.72 -8.19
C ASP A 300 -14.30 18.34 -7.51
N VAL A 301 -13.08 17.83 -7.27
CA VAL A 301 -12.86 16.60 -6.51
C VAL A 301 -12.74 16.97 -5.04
N ARG A 302 -13.53 16.31 -4.19
CA ARG A 302 -13.51 16.55 -2.75
C ARG A 302 -12.13 16.22 -2.17
N ASN A 303 -11.50 17.23 -1.58
CA ASN A 303 -10.20 17.10 -0.91
C ASN A 303 -10.35 17.05 0.61
N HIS A 304 -9.66 16.09 1.24
CA HIS A 304 -9.39 16.03 2.68
C HIS A 304 -7.96 16.48 2.93
N GLY A 305 -7.82 17.73 3.36
CA GLY A 305 -6.54 18.43 3.36
C GLY A 305 -5.81 18.41 4.70
N TYR A 306 -4.81 19.28 4.80
CA TYR A 306 -4.17 19.64 6.06
C TYR A 306 -5.15 20.38 6.99
N LEU A 307 -4.94 20.29 8.29
CA LEU A 307 -5.77 20.99 9.28
C LEU A 307 -5.51 22.51 9.17
N ASN A 308 -6.52 23.24 8.67
CA ASN A 308 -6.62 24.71 8.49
C ASN A 308 -5.35 25.57 8.68
N GLU A 309 -4.89 26.15 7.57
CA GLU A 309 -4.06 27.38 7.49
C GLU A 309 -4.84 28.67 7.88
N ALA A 310 -6.14 28.56 8.19
CA ALA A 310 -7.07 29.69 8.29
C ALA A 310 -7.00 30.52 9.60
N ASN A 311 -6.36 30.02 10.67
CA ASN A 311 -6.40 30.67 11.99
C ASN A 311 -5.03 31.11 12.53
N SER A 312 -3.97 31.16 11.72
CA SER A 312 -2.60 31.59 12.10
C SER A 312 -1.92 30.81 13.26
N GLU A 313 -2.62 29.85 13.88
CA GLU A 313 -2.03 28.78 14.66
C GLU A 313 -1.70 27.64 13.68
N LEU A 314 -0.42 27.24 13.61
CA LEU A 314 0.02 26.10 12.82
C LEU A 314 -0.60 24.82 13.41
N VAL A 315 -1.82 24.46 12.98
CA VAL A 315 -2.40 23.16 13.29
C VAL A 315 -1.77 22.14 12.33
N GLU A 316 -0.73 21.46 12.80
CA GLU A 316 -0.05 20.42 12.02
C GLU A 316 -0.95 19.20 11.82
N GLY A 317 -0.74 18.41 10.76
CA GLY A 317 -1.51 17.20 10.48
C GLY A 317 -2.59 17.37 9.40
N SER A 318 -3.42 16.35 9.21
CA SER A 318 -4.49 16.27 8.22
C SER A 318 -5.85 15.95 8.86
N GLU A 319 -6.92 16.04 8.06
CA GLU A 319 -8.26 15.63 8.48
C GLU A 319 -8.34 14.15 8.89
N GLY A 320 -7.51 13.29 8.30
CA GLY A 320 -7.44 11.88 8.63
C GLY A 320 -6.60 11.08 7.65
N ILE A 321 -6.23 9.88 8.07
CA ILE A 321 -5.58 8.90 7.20
C ILE A 321 -6.61 8.39 6.19
N SER A 322 -6.26 8.41 4.90
CA SER A 322 -7.15 8.17 3.76
C SER A 322 -8.08 6.96 3.95
N HIS A 323 -7.53 5.80 4.24
CA HIS A 323 -8.30 4.55 4.36
C HIS A 323 -9.08 4.43 5.68
N ALA A 324 -8.64 5.08 6.76
CA ALA A 324 -9.46 5.20 7.98
C ALA A 324 -10.70 6.07 7.71
N MET A 325 -10.50 7.21 7.03
CA MET A 325 -11.59 8.08 6.58
C MET A 325 -12.55 7.36 5.63
N MET A 326 -12.02 6.51 4.72
CA MET A 326 -12.86 5.68 3.84
C MET A 326 -13.82 4.78 4.63
N ALA A 327 -13.34 4.08 5.66
CA ALA A 327 -14.18 3.22 6.49
C ALA A 327 -15.15 4.03 7.37
N GLU A 328 -14.66 5.10 8.01
CA GLU A 328 -15.45 5.90 8.95
C GLU A 328 -16.55 6.72 8.26
N ARG A 329 -16.39 7.11 6.99
CA ARG A 329 -17.28 8.10 6.35
C ARG A 329 -17.89 7.71 5.02
N TYR A 330 -17.27 6.79 4.25
CA TYR A 330 -17.61 6.61 2.84
C TYR A 330 -18.10 5.20 2.48
N ALA A 331 -17.24 4.20 2.64
CA ALA A 331 -17.47 2.85 2.13
C ALA A 331 -18.71 2.19 2.74
N LEU A 332 -19.46 1.43 1.92
CA LEU A 332 -20.62 0.67 2.36
C LEU A 332 -20.51 -0.80 1.91
N PRO A 333 -21.12 -1.75 2.65
CA PRO A 333 -21.06 -3.15 2.30
C PRO A 333 -21.48 -3.44 0.86
N GLY A 334 -20.74 -4.33 0.19
CA GLY A 334 -20.99 -4.73 -1.19
C GLY A 334 -20.36 -3.84 -2.27
N GLN A 335 -19.68 -2.75 -1.89
CA GLN A 335 -19.03 -1.84 -2.84
C GLN A 335 -17.62 -2.30 -3.24
N VAL A 336 -17.18 -1.85 -4.41
CA VAL A 336 -15.78 -1.87 -4.87
C VAL A 336 -15.12 -0.52 -4.55
N VAL A 337 -14.07 -0.54 -3.73
CA VAL A 337 -13.32 0.65 -3.31
C VAL A 337 -11.88 0.55 -3.80
N VAL A 338 -11.40 1.54 -4.53
CA VAL A 338 -10.01 1.56 -4.99
C VAL A 338 -9.28 2.82 -4.58
N GLY A 339 -8.00 2.65 -4.28
CA GLY A 339 -7.14 3.74 -3.81
C GLY A 339 -5.72 3.60 -4.30
N THR A 340 -4.99 4.71 -4.43
CA THR A 340 -3.55 4.67 -4.77
C THR A 340 -2.64 4.27 -3.59
N ASP A 341 -3.19 3.57 -2.58
CA ASP A 341 -2.47 3.08 -1.41
C ASP A 341 -2.70 1.56 -1.24
N SER A 342 -1.65 0.82 -0.88
CA SER A 342 -1.71 -0.64 -0.70
C SER A 342 -2.63 -1.07 0.44
N HIS A 343 -2.94 -0.19 1.39
CA HIS A 343 -3.78 -0.46 2.55
C HIS A 343 -5.25 -0.12 2.35
N THR A 344 -5.65 0.18 1.11
CA THR A 344 -7.07 0.24 0.70
C THR A 344 -7.92 -0.96 1.19
N PRO A 345 -7.40 -2.20 1.30
CA PRO A 345 -8.10 -3.32 1.94
C PRO A 345 -8.68 -3.07 3.35
N HIS A 346 -8.30 -1.99 4.02
CA HIS A 346 -8.91 -1.53 5.27
C HIS A 346 -10.45 -1.50 5.20
N SER A 347 -11.04 -1.02 4.10
CA SER A 347 -12.51 -0.98 3.93
C SER A 347 -13.16 -2.36 3.80
N GLY A 348 -12.38 -3.42 3.59
CA GLY A 348 -12.87 -4.80 3.54
C GLY A 348 -13.54 -5.28 4.84
N ALA A 349 -13.24 -4.63 5.96
CA ALA A 349 -13.90 -4.89 7.25
C ALA A 349 -15.41 -4.60 7.25
N LEU A 350 -15.86 -3.74 6.32
CA LEU A 350 -17.28 -3.42 6.11
C LEU A 350 -17.93 -4.32 5.04
N GLY A 351 -17.24 -5.35 4.54
CA GLY A 351 -17.76 -6.17 3.43
C GLY A 351 -17.59 -5.54 2.04
N CYS A 352 -16.59 -4.68 1.87
CA CYS A 352 -16.20 -4.14 0.57
C CYS A 352 -15.14 -5.03 -0.11
N VAL A 353 -15.12 -5.05 -1.44
CA VAL A 353 -13.91 -5.46 -2.18
C VAL A 353 -13.04 -4.22 -2.34
N ALA A 354 -11.94 -4.14 -1.59
CA ALA A 354 -11.15 -2.92 -1.51
C ALA A 354 -9.67 -3.17 -1.80
N PHE A 355 -9.11 -2.57 -2.85
CA PHE A 355 -7.73 -2.87 -3.25
C PHE A 355 -6.95 -1.66 -3.75
N GLY A 356 -5.64 -1.72 -3.56
CA GLY A 356 -4.71 -0.69 -4.02
C GLY A 356 -4.45 -0.78 -5.52
N VAL A 357 -4.28 0.37 -6.17
CA VAL A 357 -4.02 0.47 -7.62
C VAL A 357 -2.88 1.44 -7.93
N GLY A 358 -2.31 1.31 -9.13
CA GLY A 358 -1.34 2.27 -9.67
C GLY A 358 -1.97 3.63 -10.00
N THR A 359 -1.11 4.60 -10.31
CA THR A 359 -1.54 5.95 -10.69
C THR A 359 -2.26 5.95 -12.03
N THR A 360 -1.80 5.18 -13.01
CA THR A 360 -2.44 5.06 -14.33
C THR A 360 -3.79 4.34 -14.25
N ASP A 361 -3.92 3.32 -13.40
CA ASP A 361 -5.20 2.67 -13.12
C ASP A 361 -6.19 3.66 -12.50
N MET A 362 -5.75 4.45 -11.51
CA MET A 362 -6.59 5.48 -10.90
C MET A 362 -6.97 6.58 -11.91
N ALA A 363 -6.02 7.05 -12.72
CA ALA A 363 -6.28 7.99 -13.79
C ALA A 363 -7.32 7.45 -14.79
N ASN A 364 -7.19 6.20 -15.21
CA ASN A 364 -8.19 5.55 -16.06
C ASN A 364 -9.56 5.49 -15.37
N ALA A 365 -9.60 5.13 -14.08
CA ALA A 365 -10.82 5.05 -13.30
C ALA A 365 -11.49 6.43 -13.13
N PHE A 366 -10.73 7.52 -13.09
CA PHE A 366 -11.30 8.88 -13.05
C PHE A 366 -12.06 9.25 -14.32
N VAL A 367 -11.62 8.81 -15.50
CA VAL A 367 -12.29 9.17 -16.77
C VAL A 367 -13.27 8.09 -17.26
N THR A 368 -13.17 6.85 -16.79
CA THR A 368 -14.02 5.73 -17.23
C THR A 368 -14.93 5.14 -16.16
N GLY A 369 -14.59 5.30 -14.87
CA GLY A 369 -15.21 4.57 -13.75
C GLY A 369 -14.71 3.12 -13.58
N ALA A 370 -13.84 2.66 -14.48
CA ALA A 370 -13.38 1.29 -14.55
C ALA A 370 -11.94 1.13 -14.07
N VAL A 371 -11.70 0.06 -13.31
CA VAL A 371 -10.39 -0.30 -12.78
C VAL A 371 -10.02 -1.71 -13.20
N ARG A 372 -8.76 -1.91 -13.58
CA ARG A 372 -8.24 -3.21 -13.99
C ARG A 372 -7.83 -4.03 -12.76
N MET A 373 -8.11 -5.33 -12.81
CA MET A 373 -7.55 -6.29 -11.86
C MET A 373 -7.32 -7.65 -12.54
N THR A 374 -6.49 -8.47 -11.91
CA THR A 374 -6.46 -9.91 -12.18
C THR A 374 -7.40 -10.59 -11.20
N VAL A 375 -8.30 -11.43 -11.69
CA VAL A 375 -9.29 -12.11 -10.84
C VAL A 375 -8.54 -13.00 -9.82
N PRO A 376 -8.71 -12.75 -8.51
CA PRO A 376 -8.00 -13.49 -7.48
C PRO A 376 -8.71 -14.81 -7.13
N GLN A 377 -7.95 -15.78 -6.62
CA GLN A 377 -8.54 -16.86 -5.81
C GLN A 377 -8.78 -16.38 -4.38
N SER A 378 -9.61 -17.10 -3.60
CA SER A 378 -9.88 -16.79 -2.19
C SER A 378 -9.26 -17.80 -1.24
N LEU A 379 -8.68 -17.33 -0.14
CA LEU A 379 -8.31 -18.07 1.05
C LEU A 379 -9.31 -17.79 2.16
N ARG A 380 -9.68 -18.80 2.92
CA ARG A 380 -10.53 -18.64 4.10
C ARG A 380 -9.69 -18.68 5.37
N ILE A 381 -9.79 -17.64 6.18
CA ILE A 381 -9.15 -17.58 7.51
C ILE A 381 -10.24 -17.78 8.56
N GLU A 382 -10.26 -18.94 9.21
CA GLU A 382 -11.24 -19.28 10.24
C GLU A 382 -10.70 -18.96 11.64
N LEU A 383 -11.17 -17.87 12.22
CA LEU A 383 -10.85 -17.45 13.59
C LEU A 383 -11.84 -18.10 14.56
N LEU A 384 -11.38 -19.10 15.31
CA LEU A 384 -12.20 -19.98 16.12
C LEU A 384 -12.00 -19.71 17.62
N GLY A 385 -13.10 -19.73 18.37
CA GLY A 385 -13.07 -19.61 19.83
C GLY A 385 -12.97 -18.15 20.31
N PRO A 386 -12.96 -17.93 21.63
CA PRO A 386 -12.84 -16.59 22.20
C PRO A 386 -11.42 -16.03 22.02
N ILE A 387 -11.31 -14.71 21.86
CA ILE A 387 -10.03 -14.01 21.83
C ILE A 387 -9.46 -13.96 23.25
N ALA A 388 -8.21 -14.42 23.41
CA ALA A 388 -7.56 -14.46 24.71
C ALA A 388 -7.33 -13.05 25.31
N PRO A 389 -7.38 -12.88 26.64
CA PRO A 389 -7.14 -11.57 27.26
C PRO A 389 -5.78 -10.98 26.89
N GLY A 390 -5.78 -9.71 26.49
CA GLY A 390 -4.57 -8.98 26.07
C GLY A 390 -4.13 -9.26 24.63
N VAL A 391 -4.88 -10.07 23.88
CA VAL A 391 -4.71 -10.29 22.45
C VAL A 391 -5.68 -9.38 21.68
N THR A 392 -5.17 -8.74 20.64
CA THR A 392 -5.91 -7.89 19.69
C THR A 392 -5.84 -8.48 18.29
N ALA A 393 -6.59 -7.92 17.33
CA ALA A 393 -6.50 -8.24 15.91
C ALA A 393 -5.07 -8.06 15.37
N LYS A 394 -4.29 -7.12 15.92
CA LYS A 394 -2.86 -6.99 15.59
C LYS A 394 -2.11 -8.29 15.91
N ASP A 395 -2.35 -8.88 17.07
CA ASP A 395 -1.68 -10.11 17.47
C ASP A 395 -2.10 -11.31 16.59
N ILE A 396 -3.39 -11.38 16.22
CA ILE A 396 -3.91 -12.40 15.29
C ILE A 396 -3.21 -12.31 13.93
N VAL A 397 -3.08 -11.10 13.35
CA VAL A 397 -2.45 -10.97 12.03
C VAL A 397 -0.93 -11.14 12.08
N LEU A 398 -0.26 -10.77 13.19
CA LEU A 398 1.15 -11.09 13.39
C LEU A 398 1.39 -12.61 13.50
N HIS A 399 0.47 -13.34 14.13
CA HIS A 399 0.47 -14.80 14.13
C HIS A 399 0.30 -15.37 12.72
N LEU A 400 -0.65 -14.84 11.93
CA LEU A 400 -0.88 -15.28 10.56
C LEU A 400 0.32 -14.96 9.63
N LEU A 401 0.97 -13.81 9.81
CA LEU A 401 2.21 -13.45 9.10
C LEU A 401 3.36 -14.42 9.40
N ALA A 402 3.38 -15.02 10.59
CA ALA A 402 4.37 -16.03 10.99
C ALA A 402 4.03 -17.45 10.50
N ASP A 403 2.79 -17.71 10.05
CA ASP A 403 2.37 -19.03 9.56
C ASP A 403 3.26 -19.48 8.38
N SER A 404 3.74 -20.72 8.45
CA SER A 404 4.71 -21.25 7.47
C SER A 404 4.15 -21.30 6.05
N ARG A 405 2.84 -21.47 5.86
CA ARG A 405 2.19 -21.46 4.54
C ARG A 405 2.16 -20.05 3.97
N ILE A 406 1.85 -19.05 4.81
CA ILE A 406 1.86 -17.65 4.40
C ILE A 406 3.28 -17.23 4.03
N ARG A 407 4.27 -17.57 4.86
CA ARG A 407 5.69 -17.30 4.57
C ARG A 407 6.19 -18.01 3.30
N ALA A 408 5.60 -19.15 2.95
CA ALA A 408 5.87 -19.86 1.70
C ALA A 408 5.12 -19.28 0.48
N GLY A 409 4.35 -18.20 0.65
CA GLY A 409 3.67 -17.49 -0.43
C GLY A 409 2.24 -17.96 -0.71
N ALA A 410 1.62 -18.77 0.16
CA ALA A 410 0.27 -19.29 -0.06
C ALA A 410 -0.78 -18.17 -0.24
N GLY A 411 -0.56 -17.00 0.35
CA GLY A 411 -1.41 -15.81 0.30
C GLY A 411 -1.27 -14.92 -0.93
N VAL A 412 -0.22 -15.09 -1.72
CA VAL A 412 0.16 -14.09 -2.74
C VAL A 412 -0.92 -13.91 -3.80
N GLY A 413 -1.43 -12.68 -3.93
CA GLY A 413 -2.45 -12.31 -4.90
C GLY A 413 -3.86 -12.86 -4.62
N LYS A 414 -4.09 -13.47 -3.45
CA LYS A 414 -5.39 -14.04 -3.08
C LYS A 414 -6.20 -13.09 -2.20
N VAL A 415 -7.51 -13.26 -2.21
CA VAL A 415 -8.43 -12.65 -1.24
C VAL A 415 -8.28 -13.38 0.08
N PHE A 416 -8.22 -12.65 1.19
CA PHE A 416 -8.31 -13.21 2.54
C PHE A 416 -9.72 -12.96 3.08
N GLU A 417 -10.56 -13.99 3.05
CA GLU A 417 -11.89 -13.94 3.66
C GLU A 417 -11.79 -14.37 5.13
N PHE A 418 -11.89 -13.39 6.03
CA PHE A 418 -11.86 -13.62 7.47
C PHE A 418 -13.27 -14.02 7.95
N ALA A 419 -13.36 -15.19 8.56
CA ALA A 419 -14.58 -15.80 9.04
C ALA A 419 -14.35 -16.51 10.39
N GLY A 420 -15.36 -17.19 10.90
CA GLY A 420 -15.28 -17.95 12.15
C GLY A 420 -15.95 -17.24 13.32
N THR A 421 -16.03 -17.94 14.46
CA THR A 421 -16.82 -17.51 15.61
C THR A 421 -16.25 -16.28 16.32
N ALA A 422 -14.93 -16.03 16.22
CA ALA A 422 -14.30 -14.88 16.84
C ALA A 422 -14.67 -13.54 16.15
N ILE A 423 -15.01 -13.56 14.86
CA ILE A 423 -15.29 -12.34 14.07
C ILE A 423 -16.41 -11.51 14.69
N ALA A 424 -17.48 -12.16 15.15
CA ALA A 424 -18.61 -11.49 15.78
C ALA A 424 -18.25 -10.74 17.08
N SER A 425 -17.11 -11.08 17.71
CA SER A 425 -16.61 -10.40 18.90
C SER A 425 -15.64 -9.25 18.61
N LEU A 426 -15.17 -9.13 17.37
CA LEU A 426 -14.30 -8.03 16.94
C LEU A 426 -15.14 -6.85 16.48
N SER A 427 -14.84 -5.65 17.00
CA SER A 427 -15.39 -4.40 16.48
C SER A 427 -14.94 -4.17 15.04
N ILE A 428 -15.64 -3.29 14.31
CA ILE A 428 -15.20 -2.91 12.96
C ILE A 428 -13.77 -2.36 12.98
N ASP A 429 -13.39 -1.58 14.00
CA ASP A 429 -12.03 -1.07 14.15
C ASP A 429 -11.02 -2.25 14.17
N GLU A 430 -11.23 -3.28 14.98
CA GLU A 430 -10.34 -4.44 14.99
C GLU A 430 -10.34 -5.24 13.68
N ARG A 431 -11.50 -5.40 13.04
CA ARG A 431 -11.61 -6.06 11.72
C ARG A 431 -10.83 -5.31 10.65
N THR A 432 -10.79 -3.98 10.69
CA THR A 432 -9.99 -3.20 9.75
C THR A 432 -8.50 -3.45 9.92
N THR A 433 -8.01 -3.76 11.13
CA THR A 433 -6.61 -4.19 11.34
C THR A 433 -6.32 -5.49 10.60
N LEU A 434 -7.25 -6.47 10.65
CA LEU A 434 -7.13 -7.73 9.90
C LEU A 434 -7.10 -7.49 8.38
N THR A 435 -8.07 -6.75 7.85
CA THR A 435 -8.18 -6.59 6.39
C THR A 435 -7.09 -5.68 5.82
N ASN A 436 -6.66 -4.65 6.55
CA ASN A 436 -5.57 -3.75 6.18
C ASN A 436 -4.23 -4.48 6.03
N MET A 437 -3.88 -5.31 7.01
CA MET A 437 -2.60 -6.05 7.01
C MET A 437 -2.57 -7.25 6.07
N THR A 438 -3.66 -7.52 5.33
CA THR A 438 -3.63 -8.41 4.17
C THR A 438 -2.59 -7.99 3.13
N ALA A 439 -2.28 -6.69 3.05
CA ALA A 439 -1.19 -6.18 2.21
C ALA A 439 0.17 -6.82 2.56
N GLU A 440 0.46 -7.01 3.86
CA GLU A 440 1.70 -7.66 4.32
C GLU A 440 1.66 -9.18 4.17
N LEU A 441 0.47 -9.79 4.17
CA LEU A 441 0.28 -11.22 3.88
C LEU A 441 0.47 -11.55 2.38
N GLY A 442 0.76 -10.54 1.55
CA GLY A 442 0.88 -10.65 0.09
C GLY A 442 -0.48 -10.76 -0.62
N GLY A 443 -1.59 -10.60 0.09
CA GLY A 443 -2.93 -10.74 -0.45
C GLY A 443 -3.34 -9.60 -1.39
N PHE A 444 -4.35 -9.88 -2.21
CA PHE A 444 -5.00 -8.89 -3.06
C PHE A 444 -5.91 -7.94 -2.26
N THR A 445 -6.74 -8.49 -1.37
CA THR A 445 -7.58 -7.75 -0.42
C THR A 445 -7.96 -8.67 0.74
N GLY A 446 -8.28 -8.08 1.90
CA GLY A 446 -9.00 -8.76 2.97
C GLY A 446 -10.49 -8.41 2.91
N ILE A 447 -11.35 -9.29 3.40
CA ILE A 447 -12.79 -9.02 3.52
C ILE A 447 -13.39 -9.74 4.73
N VAL A 448 -14.36 -9.08 5.38
CA VAL A 448 -15.25 -9.68 6.38
C VAL A 448 -16.68 -9.51 5.89
N ALA A 449 -17.51 -10.55 5.95
CA ALA A 449 -18.92 -10.42 5.59
C ALA A 449 -19.64 -9.45 6.54
N PRO A 450 -20.51 -8.55 6.04
CA PRO A 450 -21.24 -7.63 6.90
C PRO A 450 -22.21 -8.40 7.81
N ASP A 451 -22.32 -7.92 9.04
CA ASP A 451 -23.12 -8.50 10.12
C ASP A 451 -23.68 -7.40 11.05
N ASP A 452 -24.27 -7.80 12.18
CA ASP A 452 -24.89 -6.87 13.14
C ASP A 452 -23.92 -5.81 13.67
N GLU A 453 -22.64 -6.16 13.83
CA GLU A 453 -21.59 -5.22 14.25
C GLU A 453 -21.32 -4.18 13.15
N THR A 454 -21.40 -4.58 11.89
CA THR A 454 -21.33 -3.66 10.74
C THR A 454 -22.49 -2.67 10.76
N VAL A 455 -23.71 -3.14 11.02
CA VAL A 455 -24.91 -2.29 11.14
C VAL A 455 -24.76 -1.33 12.33
N ARG A 456 -24.31 -1.84 13.48
CA ARG A 456 -24.06 -1.04 14.68
C ARG A 456 -23.07 0.09 14.40
N PHE A 457 -21.93 -0.22 13.78
CA PHE A 457 -20.90 0.77 13.42
C PHE A 457 -21.46 1.85 12.48
N LEU A 458 -22.15 1.46 11.41
CA LEU A 458 -22.72 2.42 10.45
C LEU A 458 -23.78 3.32 11.11
N LYS A 459 -24.60 2.76 12.00
CA LYS A 459 -25.61 3.53 12.73
C LYS A 459 -24.97 4.50 13.73
N GLU A 460 -24.05 4.03 14.56
CA GLU A 460 -23.42 4.83 15.61
C GLU A 460 -22.51 5.92 15.04
N ARG A 461 -21.63 5.57 14.10
CA ARG A 461 -20.61 6.49 13.59
C ARG A 461 -21.14 7.44 12.52
N ARG A 462 -22.14 7.01 11.74
CA ARG A 462 -22.60 7.73 10.54
C ARG A 462 -24.10 8.01 10.51
N GLY A 463 -24.88 7.49 11.46
CA GLY A 463 -26.34 7.63 11.48
C GLY A 463 -27.07 6.83 10.40
N ILE A 464 -26.41 5.88 9.73
CA ILE A 464 -26.97 5.15 8.59
C ILE A 464 -27.73 3.91 9.09
N ASP A 465 -29.01 3.81 8.74
CA ASP A 465 -29.82 2.60 8.91
C ASP A 465 -29.57 1.63 7.75
N PHE A 466 -28.51 0.81 7.87
CA PHE A 466 -28.14 -0.16 6.83
C PHE A 466 -28.88 -1.48 7.01
N ALA A 467 -29.45 -2.01 5.92
CA ALA A 467 -30.07 -3.33 5.90
C ALA A 467 -29.18 -4.31 5.12
N ILE A 468 -28.72 -5.36 5.78
CA ILE A 468 -27.91 -6.40 5.13
C ILE A 468 -28.81 -7.24 4.21
N GLU A 469 -28.45 -7.30 2.94
CA GLU A 469 -29.16 -8.10 1.96
C GLU A 469 -28.75 -9.59 2.03
N PRO A 470 -29.65 -10.54 1.71
CA PRO A 470 -29.35 -11.97 1.83
C PRO A 470 -28.13 -12.46 1.05
N TRP A 471 -27.76 -11.76 -0.03
CA TRP A 471 -26.62 -12.12 -0.87
C TRP A 471 -25.26 -11.69 -0.30
N MET A 472 -25.24 -10.79 0.70
CA MET A 472 -24.02 -10.19 1.27
C MET A 472 -23.29 -11.16 2.24
N LYS A 473 -23.10 -12.40 1.79
CA LYS A 473 -22.33 -13.45 2.45
C LYS A 473 -21.87 -14.48 1.43
N SER A 474 -20.84 -15.24 1.73
CA SER A 474 -20.46 -16.41 0.94
C SER A 474 -21.54 -17.50 0.99
N ASP A 475 -21.75 -18.20 -0.11
CA ASP A 475 -22.65 -19.35 -0.15
C ASP A 475 -22.09 -20.55 0.61
N GLU A 476 -22.99 -21.39 1.12
CA GLU A 476 -22.60 -22.72 1.59
C GLU A 476 -22.01 -23.53 0.42
N GLY A 477 -20.83 -24.11 0.63
CA GLY A 477 -20.10 -24.84 -0.41
C GLY A 477 -19.31 -23.96 -1.39
N ALA A 478 -19.20 -22.65 -1.15
CA ALA A 478 -18.28 -21.79 -1.89
C ALA A 478 -16.83 -22.34 -1.83
N ARG A 479 -16.11 -22.23 -2.95
CA ARG A 479 -14.77 -22.84 -3.09
C ARG A 479 -13.68 -21.86 -2.65
N TYR A 480 -12.72 -22.36 -1.89
CA TYR A 480 -11.53 -21.64 -1.48
C TYR A 480 -10.28 -22.40 -1.94
N ALA A 481 -9.21 -21.68 -2.24
CA ALA A 481 -7.93 -22.27 -2.59
C ALA A 481 -7.29 -23.02 -1.41
N ASP A 482 -7.50 -22.53 -0.18
CA ASP A 482 -7.12 -23.19 1.07
C ASP A 482 -7.91 -22.58 2.25
N ILE A 483 -7.90 -23.28 3.38
CA ILE A 483 -8.51 -22.86 4.65
C ILE A 483 -7.46 -22.88 5.76
N ILE A 484 -7.28 -21.75 6.43
CA ILE A 484 -6.38 -21.59 7.58
C ILE A 484 -7.21 -21.36 8.83
N ALA A 485 -7.30 -22.37 9.69
CA ALA A 485 -7.98 -22.26 10.98
C ALA A 485 -7.00 -21.81 12.08
N ILE A 486 -7.41 -20.84 12.89
CA ILE A 486 -6.66 -20.30 14.03
C ILE A 486 -7.54 -20.42 15.28
N ASP A 487 -7.02 -21.10 16.30
CA ASP A 487 -7.64 -21.16 17.64
C ASP A 487 -7.24 -19.91 18.43
N CYS A 488 -8.14 -18.92 18.47
CA CYS A 488 -7.91 -17.63 19.11
C CYS A 488 -7.72 -17.73 20.63
N ALA A 489 -8.20 -18.80 21.27
CA ALA A 489 -8.05 -18.99 22.71
C ALA A 489 -6.61 -19.39 23.10
N ARG A 490 -5.82 -19.84 22.14
CA ARG A 490 -4.42 -20.24 22.32
C ARG A 490 -3.42 -19.15 21.98
N LEU A 491 -3.88 -18.05 21.40
CA LEU A 491 -3.02 -16.93 21.07
C LEU A 491 -2.56 -16.20 22.34
N SER A 492 -1.38 -15.62 22.26
CA SER A 492 -0.82 -14.73 23.26
C SER A 492 -0.35 -13.44 22.56
N PRO A 493 -0.02 -12.36 23.29
CA PRO A 493 0.51 -11.15 22.67
C PRO A 493 1.68 -11.49 21.75
N MET A 494 1.65 -10.96 20.52
CA MET A 494 2.62 -11.22 19.47
C MET A 494 3.48 -9.99 19.21
N LEU A 495 4.68 -10.24 18.73
CA LEU A 495 5.61 -9.23 18.24
C LEU A 495 6.03 -9.60 16.81
N ALA A 496 6.47 -8.63 16.00
CA ALA A 496 7.33 -8.92 14.85
C ALA A 496 8.72 -8.33 15.10
N ALA A 497 9.76 -9.17 15.00
CA ALA A 497 11.14 -8.73 15.14
C ALA A 497 11.58 -7.88 13.93
N PRO A 498 12.58 -6.98 14.09
CA PRO A 498 13.01 -6.06 13.03
C PRO A 498 13.34 -6.73 11.71
N GLY A 499 13.06 -6.02 10.61
CA GLY A 499 13.47 -6.39 9.25
C GLY A 499 12.35 -6.96 8.39
N ASP A 500 11.37 -7.66 8.96
CA ASP A 500 10.24 -8.23 8.23
C ASP A 500 9.02 -8.44 9.14
N PRO A 501 7.80 -8.04 8.73
CA PRO A 501 6.57 -8.29 9.50
C PRO A 501 6.28 -9.77 9.77
N GLY A 502 6.78 -10.67 8.92
CA GLY A 502 6.71 -12.12 9.05
C GLY A 502 7.65 -12.72 10.09
N ASN A 503 8.53 -11.92 10.72
CA ASN A 503 9.35 -12.34 11.85
C ASN A 503 8.54 -12.36 13.16
N GLY A 504 7.34 -12.95 13.10
CA GLY A 504 6.43 -13.04 14.24
C GLY A 504 7.00 -13.93 15.33
N ILE A 505 6.90 -13.47 16.58
CA ILE A 505 7.30 -14.20 17.78
C ILE A 505 6.28 -13.93 18.89
N GLU A 506 5.90 -14.98 19.61
CA GLU A 506 5.11 -14.81 20.83
C GLU A 506 5.91 -13.97 21.82
N LEU A 507 5.28 -12.97 22.42
CA LEU A 507 5.93 -12.11 23.39
C LEU A 507 6.57 -12.97 24.48
N ALA A 508 5.88 -13.98 25.00
CA ALA A 508 6.39 -14.86 26.05
C ALA A 508 7.68 -15.62 25.67
N ALA A 509 7.92 -15.87 24.38
CA ALA A 509 9.09 -16.62 23.88
C ALA A 509 10.34 -15.74 23.67
N LEU A 510 10.24 -14.42 23.84
CA LEU A 510 11.37 -13.52 23.70
C LEU A 510 12.15 -13.44 25.03
N ASP A 511 13.29 -14.11 25.12
CA ASP A 511 14.11 -14.12 26.34
C ASP A 511 14.76 -12.75 26.61
N GLU A 512 15.46 -12.20 25.62
CA GLU A 512 16.14 -10.90 25.72
C GLU A 512 15.21 -9.76 25.30
N ARG A 513 14.89 -8.88 26.25
CA ARG A 513 14.03 -7.71 26.01
C ARG A 513 14.90 -6.50 25.68
N PRO A 514 14.94 -6.03 24.43
CA PRO A 514 15.69 -4.83 24.10
C PRO A 514 15.14 -3.63 24.87
N ARG A 515 16.03 -2.73 25.26
CA ARG A 515 15.64 -1.39 25.72
C ARG A 515 14.92 -0.70 24.57
N VAL A 516 13.82 -0.03 24.90
CA VAL A 516 13.02 0.76 23.95
C VAL A 516 13.44 2.21 24.06
N ASP A 517 13.67 2.88 22.91
CA ASP A 517 13.90 4.32 22.83
C ASP A 517 12.62 5.07 22.45
N ILE A 518 11.83 4.46 21.57
CA ILE A 518 10.64 5.07 20.98
C ILE A 518 9.49 4.06 21.04
N ALA A 519 8.36 4.48 21.56
CA ALA A 519 7.09 3.78 21.45
C ALA A 519 6.15 4.60 20.57
N TYR A 520 5.60 3.99 19.53
CA TYR A 520 4.71 4.68 18.60
C TYR A 520 3.38 3.94 18.45
N GLY A 521 2.33 4.53 19.01
CA GLY A 521 0.94 4.16 18.79
C GLY A 521 0.28 5.08 17.78
N GLY A 522 -0.33 4.54 16.74
CA GLY A 522 -0.90 5.31 15.63
C GLY A 522 -0.65 4.65 14.28
N SER A 523 -0.93 5.36 13.18
CA SER A 523 -1.16 4.79 11.83
C SER A 523 -2.58 4.23 11.69
N CYS A 524 -2.94 3.84 10.47
CA CYS A 524 -4.22 3.23 10.16
C CYS A 524 -4.53 1.92 10.89
N THR A 525 -3.50 1.16 11.26
CA THR A 525 -3.68 -0.08 12.01
C THR A 525 -3.71 0.12 13.51
N ALA A 526 -3.51 1.33 14.02
CA ALA A 526 -3.39 1.55 15.47
C ALA A 526 -3.75 2.97 15.94
N GLY A 527 -4.60 3.66 15.18
CA GLY A 527 -5.06 5.03 15.43
C GLY A 527 -6.59 5.17 15.41
N LYS A 528 -7.32 4.06 15.54
CA LYS A 528 -8.79 4.00 15.55
C LYS A 528 -9.33 4.13 16.98
N ARG A 529 -10.65 4.26 17.16
CA ARG A 529 -11.22 4.45 18.50
C ARG A 529 -10.90 3.28 19.43
N GLU A 530 -11.07 2.04 18.98
CA GLU A 530 -10.73 0.85 19.78
C GLU A 530 -9.23 0.80 20.16
N ASP A 531 -8.32 1.19 19.25
CA ASP A 531 -6.89 1.23 19.57
C ASP A 531 -6.61 2.22 20.71
N PHE A 532 -7.31 3.36 20.72
CA PHE A 532 -7.22 4.35 21.77
C PHE A 532 -7.88 3.92 23.07
N ASP A 533 -8.92 3.09 23.02
CA ASP A 533 -9.50 2.43 24.20
C ASP A 533 -8.43 1.53 24.84
N HIS A 534 -7.72 0.73 24.03
CA HIS A 534 -6.62 -0.11 24.50
C HIS A 534 -5.42 0.69 25.05
N TYR A 535 -5.02 1.79 24.40
CA TYR A 535 -4.00 2.68 24.98
C TYR A 535 -4.48 3.25 26.30
N HIS A 536 -5.73 3.70 26.37
CA HIS A 536 -6.32 4.28 27.57
C HIS A 536 -6.36 3.28 28.73
N ASP A 537 -6.71 2.03 28.51
CA ASP A 537 -6.71 0.99 29.57
C ASP A 537 -5.34 0.87 30.25
N VAL A 538 -4.26 0.88 29.46
CA VAL A 538 -2.90 0.77 29.98
C VAL A 538 -2.44 2.07 30.64
N LEU A 539 -2.63 3.19 29.95
CA LEU A 539 -2.07 4.48 30.36
C LEU A 539 -2.86 5.13 31.51
N SER A 540 -4.17 4.95 31.57
CA SER A 540 -4.98 5.40 32.72
C SER A 540 -4.65 4.61 33.99
N TRP A 541 -4.47 3.29 33.88
CA TRP A 541 -4.02 2.43 34.98
C TRP A 541 -2.67 2.90 35.55
N ALA A 542 -1.76 3.30 34.66
CA ALA A 542 -0.44 3.82 35.02
C ALA A 542 -0.53 5.22 35.65
N ALA A 543 -1.30 6.12 35.05
CA ALA A 543 -1.52 7.48 35.55
C ALA A 543 -2.12 7.48 36.97
N GLN A 544 -3.09 6.61 37.25
CA GLN A 544 -3.67 6.45 38.60
C GLN A 544 -2.66 6.04 39.66
N ARG A 545 -1.52 5.46 39.27
CA ARG A 545 -0.42 5.05 40.15
C ARG A 545 0.76 6.03 40.15
N GLY A 546 0.63 7.16 39.47
CA GLY A 546 1.71 8.14 39.33
C GLY A 546 2.89 7.64 38.48
N LEU A 547 2.69 6.58 37.69
CA LEU A 547 3.70 6.10 36.76
C LEU A 547 3.78 7.03 35.54
N ARG A 548 4.99 7.19 35.00
CA ARG A 548 5.25 7.99 33.80
C ARG A 548 6.21 7.23 32.89
N VAL A 549 6.17 7.56 31.60
CA VAL A 549 7.16 7.10 30.63
C VAL A 549 8.55 7.58 31.08
N PRO A 550 9.59 6.72 31.07
CA PRO A 550 10.95 7.12 31.41
C PRO A 550 11.44 8.28 30.53
N GLY A 551 12.25 9.19 31.07
CA GLY A 551 12.65 10.42 30.36
C GLY A 551 13.53 10.20 29.11
N ASP A 552 14.11 9.01 28.99
CA ASP A 552 14.90 8.54 27.86
C ASP A 552 14.08 7.72 26.83
N VAL A 553 12.77 7.59 27.05
CA VAL A 553 11.81 6.92 26.16
C VAL A 553 10.79 7.94 25.67
N LYS A 554 10.47 7.91 24.37
CA LYS A 554 9.41 8.76 23.80
C LYS A 554 8.20 7.94 23.43
N LEU A 555 7.06 8.20 24.05
CA LEU A 555 5.77 7.64 23.64
C LEU A 555 5.03 8.64 22.75
N TYR A 556 4.78 8.26 21.51
CA TYR A 556 3.93 9.01 20.58
C TYR A 556 2.58 8.31 20.45
N LEU A 557 1.48 9.07 20.51
CA LEU A 557 0.13 8.60 20.19
C LEU A 557 -0.44 9.49 19.08
N GLN A 558 -0.71 8.90 17.92
CA GLN A 558 -1.20 9.60 16.75
C GLN A 558 -2.63 9.17 16.42
N PHE A 559 -3.55 10.13 16.43
CA PHE A 559 -4.93 9.90 16.05
C PHE A 559 -5.03 9.51 14.58
N GLY A 560 -5.89 8.56 14.23
CA GLY A 560 -6.09 8.15 12.83
C GLY A 560 -6.90 9.17 12.04
N THR A 561 -7.86 9.83 12.67
CA THR A 561 -8.73 10.89 12.09
C THR A 561 -9.11 11.92 13.16
N GLN A 562 -9.66 13.06 12.73
CA GLN A 562 -10.21 14.06 13.65
C GLN A 562 -11.34 13.46 14.51
N ASP A 563 -12.13 12.52 13.98
CA ASP A 563 -13.23 11.88 14.70
C ASP A 563 -12.75 10.97 15.84
N VAL A 564 -11.57 10.37 15.70
CA VAL A 564 -10.92 9.60 16.76
C VAL A 564 -10.37 10.53 17.84
N ARG A 565 -9.73 11.65 17.44
CA ARG A 565 -9.26 12.66 18.40
C ARG A 565 -10.42 13.19 19.24
N ASP A 566 -11.48 13.62 18.57
CA ASP A 566 -12.64 14.24 19.23
C ASP A 566 -13.34 13.23 20.15
N TYR A 567 -13.37 11.95 19.76
CA TYR A 567 -13.79 10.87 20.64
C TYR A 567 -12.93 10.77 21.91
N CYS A 568 -11.60 10.74 21.78
CA CYS A 568 -10.69 10.67 22.92
C CYS A 568 -10.83 11.87 23.87
N ILE A 569 -11.06 13.06 23.32
CA ILE A 569 -11.35 14.27 24.10
C ILE A 569 -12.68 14.10 24.85
N ALA A 570 -13.74 13.67 24.17
CA ALA A 570 -15.06 13.48 24.76
C ALA A 570 -15.07 12.40 25.87
N GLN A 571 -14.25 11.35 25.74
CA GLN A 571 -14.08 10.32 26.76
C GLN A 571 -13.14 10.72 27.90
N GLY A 572 -12.43 11.85 27.79
CA GLY A 572 -11.48 12.32 28.81
C GLY A 572 -10.13 11.59 28.82
N TYR A 573 -9.77 10.90 27.72
CA TYR A 573 -8.54 10.09 27.67
C TYR A 573 -7.26 10.94 27.68
N VAL A 574 -7.35 12.17 27.18
CA VAL A 574 -6.20 13.08 27.02
C VAL A 574 -5.48 13.33 28.35
N ASP A 575 -6.21 13.50 29.47
CA ASP A 575 -5.59 13.70 30.79
C ASP A 575 -4.68 12.52 31.19
N ALA A 576 -5.17 11.29 31.02
CA ALA A 576 -4.38 10.10 31.32
C ALA A 576 -3.11 10.03 30.47
N PHE A 577 -3.21 10.36 29.18
CA PHE A 577 -2.07 10.36 28.25
C PHE A 577 -1.03 11.44 28.60
N GLU A 578 -1.47 12.65 28.95
CA GLU A 578 -0.59 13.74 29.34
C GLU A 578 0.13 13.45 30.67
N ARG A 579 -0.59 12.91 31.67
CA ARG A 579 -0.03 12.57 32.99
C ARG A 579 1.11 11.56 32.89
N VAL A 580 0.99 10.56 32.04
CA VAL A 580 2.09 9.60 31.79
C VAL A 580 3.20 10.16 30.91
N GLY A 581 2.99 11.31 30.25
CA GLY A 581 3.98 11.97 29.39
C GLY A 581 3.95 11.53 27.93
N ALA A 582 2.80 11.09 27.41
CA ALA A 582 2.65 10.79 25.98
C ALA A 582 2.68 12.08 25.13
N ILE A 583 3.23 11.97 23.92
CA ILE A 583 3.26 13.02 22.90
C ILE A 583 2.13 12.77 21.91
N LEU A 584 1.10 13.60 21.95
CA LEU A 584 -0.05 13.48 21.06
C LEU A 584 0.24 14.12 19.69
N LEU A 585 -0.13 13.41 18.62
CA LEU A 585 0.02 13.87 17.23
C LEU A 585 -1.36 13.90 16.55
N GLN A 586 -1.58 14.92 15.72
CA GLN A 586 -2.75 15.01 14.85
C GLN A 586 -2.68 13.95 13.74
N PRO A 587 -3.79 13.69 13.04
CA PRO A 587 -3.81 12.68 12.00
C PRO A 587 -2.81 12.93 10.87
N SER A 588 -2.24 11.83 10.39
CA SER A 588 -1.30 11.74 9.26
C SER A 588 -0.89 10.26 9.11
N CYS A 589 -0.22 9.88 8.03
CA CYS A 589 0.54 8.65 8.00
C CYS A 589 1.77 8.69 8.93
N GLY A 590 2.37 9.87 9.16
CA GLY A 590 3.43 10.10 10.15
C GLY A 590 4.62 9.13 10.06
N ALA A 591 4.97 8.52 11.20
CA ALA A 591 6.12 7.61 11.31
C ALA A 591 6.00 6.35 10.44
N CYS A 592 4.79 5.92 10.08
CA CYS A 592 4.56 4.71 9.28
C CYS A 592 5.27 4.77 7.91
N ALA A 593 5.35 5.97 7.33
CA ALA A 593 5.99 6.23 6.04
C ALA A 593 7.29 7.05 6.18
N ASN A 594 7.87 7.15 7.38
CA ASN A 594 9.02 8.02 7.68
C ASN A 594 8.76 9.51 7.33
N CYS A 595 7.50 9.95 7.40
CA CYS A 595 7.06 11.28 6.99
C CYS A 595 6.72 12.19 8.18
N GLY A 596 7.10 11.82 9.40
CA GLY A 596 6.85 12.63 10.59
C GLY A 596 7.51 12.12 11.87
N PRO A 597 7.18 12.75 13.02
CA PRO A 597 7.67 12.35 14.34
C PRO A 597 7.35 10.89 14.67
N GLY A 598 8.17 10.28 15.52
CA GLY A 598 8.03 8.87 15.93
C GLY A 598 8.87 7.88 15.11
N SER A 599 9.48 8.34 14.02
CA SER A 599 10.51 7.59 13.30
C SER A 599 11.84 7.65 14.06
N SER A 600 12.64 6.59 13.95
CA SER A 600 14.02 6.61 14.45
C SER A 600 14.90 7.57 13.64
N THR A 601 16.00 8.04 14.22
CA THR A 601 16.97 8.96 13.60
C THR A 601 18.41 8.42 13.64
N GLN A 602 18.66 7.41 14.47
CA GLN A 602 19.95 6.72 14.59
C GLN A 602 19.75 5.20 14.46
N ALA A 603 20.76 4.49 13.95
CA ALA A 603 20.67 3.05 13.66
C ALA A 603 20.57 2.19 14.93
N GLU A 604 21.06 2.69 16.05
CA GLU A 604 21.09 2.01 17.34
C GLU A 604 19.74 2.06 18.07
N GLN A 605 18.86 3.00 17.70
CA GLN A 605 17.58 3.18 18.37
C GLN A 605 16.65 1.99 18.14
N VAL A 606 15.94 1.60 19.18
CA VAL A 606 14.89 0.58 19.14
C VAL A 606 13.52 1.23 19.27
N THR A 607 12.69 1.03 18.26
CA THR A 607 11.29 1.44 18.27
C THR A 607 10.40 0.24 18.51
N ILE A 608 9.42 0.33 19.42
CA ILE A 608 8.26 -0.57 19.46
C ILE A 608 7.04 0.17 18.91
N SER A 609 6.36 -0.39 17.92
CA SER A 609 5.36 0.34 17.16
C SER A 609 4.15 -0.50 16.80
N ALA A 610 2.98 0.13 16.79
CA ALA A 610 1.73 -0.48 16.37
C ALA A 610 1.41 -0.28 14.87
N ILE A 611 2.36 0.24 14.10
CA ILE A 611 2.29 0.24 12.64
C ILE A 611 2.29 -1.19 12.08
N ASN A 612 2.22 -1.32 10.77
CA ASN A 612 2.07 -2.60 10.08
C ASN A 612 3.33 -3.08 9.34
N ARG A 613 4.35 -2.23 9.16
CA ARG A 613 5.59 -2.56 8.46
C ARG A 613 6.84 -2.16 9.24
N ASN A 614 7.84 -3.04 9.27
CA ASN A 614 9.14 -2.82 9.89
C ASN A 614 10.34 -3.21 9.00
N PHE A 615 10.17 -3.12 7.68
CA PHE A 615 11.29 -3.26 6.73
C PHE A 615 12.39 -2.22 7.02
N PRO A 616 13.67 -2.51 6.73
CA PRO A 616 14.77 -1.57 6.94
C PRO A 616 14.49 -0.21 6.29
N GLY A 617 14.69 0.89 7.02
CA GLY A 617 14.46 2.26 6.54
C GLY A 617 13.00 2.73 6.53
N ARG A 618 12.03 1.85 6.81
CA ARG A 618 10.59 2.17 6.73
C ARG A 618 10.14 3.26 7.71
N SER A 619 10.70 3.26 8.92
CA SER A 619 10.39 4.22 9.99
C SER A 619 11.69 4.72 10.64
N GLY A 620 12.58 5.20 9.79
CA GLY A 620 13.93 5.62 10.16
C GLY A 620 14.96 4.49 10.08
N PRO A 621 16.23 4.78 10.42
CA PRO A 621 17.36 3.85 10.27
C PRO A 621 17.48 2.81 11.39
N GLY A 622 16.72 2.94 12.48
CA GLY A 622 16.77 2.08 13.66
C GLY A 622 16.04 0.73 13.52
N LYS A 623 15.95 0.02 14.63
CA LYS A 623 15.34 -1.32 14.73
C LYS A 623 13.88 -1.21 15.17
N VAL A 624 12.94 -1.57 14.30
CA VAL A 624 11.50 -1.45 14.57
C VAL A 624 10.88 -2.81 14.90
N TRP A 625 10.32 -2.93 16.10
CA TRP A 625 9.48 -4.05 16.52
C TRP A 625 8.01 -3.70 16.31
N LEU A 626 7.23 -4.60 15.72
CA LEU A 626 5.78 -4.44 15.63
C LEU A 626 5.10 -5.09 16.85
N ALA A 627 4.08 -4.46 17.39
CA ALA A 627 3.31 -4.98 18.51
C ALA A 627 1.88 -4.42 18.54
N SER A 628 1.00 -5.02 19.33
CA SER A 628 -0.36 -4.51 19.58
C SER A 628 -0.36 -3.20 20.38
N PRO A 629 -1.43 -2.37 20.25
CA PRO A 629 -1.60 -1.14 21.04
C PRO A 629 -1.31 -1.29 22.55
N PRO A 630 -1.87 -2.28 23.29
CA PRO A 630 -1.58 -2.42 24.71
C PRO A 630 -0.12 -2.80 24.99
N THR A 631 0.51 -3.58 24.11
CA THR A 631 1.93 -3.97 24.23
C THR A 631 2.86 -2.78 24.00
N VAL A 632 2.55 -1.90 23.04
CA VAL A 632 3.31 -0.66 22.81
C VAL A 632 3.24 0.24 24.04
N ALA A 633 2.04 0.50 24.57
CA ALA A 633 1.85 1.36 25.75
C ALA A 633 2.56 0.78 26.99
N ALA A 634 2.44 -0.53 27.22
CA ALA A 634 3.08 -1.19 28.36
C ALA A 634 4.62 -1.15 28.25
N SER A 635 5.14 -1.36 27.04
CA SER A 635 6.57 -1.30 26.77
C SER A 635 7.15 0.10 26.94
N ALA A 636 6.39 1.14 26.57
CA ALA A 636 6.77 2.54 26.77
C ALA A 636 6.98 2.86 28.26
N LEU A 637 6.04 2.42 29.11
CA LEU A 637 6.09 2.64 30.56
C LEU A 637 7.23 1.87 31.24
N LEU A 638 7.64 0.72 30.69
CA LEU A 638 8.72 -0.09 31.25
C LEU A 638 10.10 0.21 30.68
N GLY A 639 10.19 0.90 29.55
CA GLY A 639 11.43 1.16 28.80
C GLY A 639 12.03 -0.09 28.15
N ARG A 640 11.26 -1.17 28.04
CA ARG A 640 11.62 -2.44 27.39
C ARG A 640 10.36 -3.17 26.95
N ILE A 641 10.48 -4.08 25.98
CA ILE A 641 9.34 -4.84 25.47
C ILE A 641 8.66 -5.63 26.60
N ALA A 642 7.33 -5.45 26.74
CA ALA A 642 6.51 -6.10 27.75
C ALA A 642 5.00 -6.01 27.42
N SER A 643 4.25 -6.99 27.93
CA SER A 643 2.78 -7.00 27.92
C SER A 643 2.19 -6.15 29.05
N PHE A 644 0.91 -5.78 28.93
CA PHE A 644 0.20 -5.09 30.01
C PHE A 644 0.13 -5.93 31.30
N ALA A 645 -0.09 -7.24 31.18
CA ALA A 645 -0.12 -8.14 32.34
C ALA A 645 1.23 -8.18 33.08
N GLU A 646 2.36 -8.11 32.38
CA GLU A 646 3.69 -8.00 33.00
C GLU A 646 3.90 -6.66 33.70
N LEU A 647 3.46 -5.56 33.07
CA LEU A 647 3.48 -4.23 33.69
C LEU A 647 2.67 -4.23 34.99
N GLN A 648 1.46 -4.79 34.98
CA GLN A 648 0.63 -4.92 36.18
C GLN A 648 1.36 -5.73 37.26
N ARG A 649 1.85 -6.94 36.95
CA ARG A 649 2.59 -7.77 37.91
C ARG A 649 3.78 -7.05 38.55
N ARG A 650 4.47 -6.17 37.82
CA ARG A 650 5.61 -5.40 38.34
C ARG A 650 5.21 -4.36 39.40
N PHE A 651 4.05 -3.74 39.27
CA PHE A 651 3.60 -2.63 40.14
C PHE A 651 2.32 -2.94 40.95
N SER A 652 1.89 -4.19 41.02
CA SER A 652 0.81 -4.66 41.90
C SER A 652 1.27 -4.87 43.37
N LYS A 653 2.30 -4.17 43.83
CA LYS A 653 2.80 -4.24 45.22
C LYS A 653 2.59 -2.94 45.97
#